data_AF-A0A6H2H3M8-F1
#
_entry.id   AF-A0A6H2H3M8-F1
#
_cell.length_a   1.000
_cell.length_b   1.000
_cell.length_c   1.000
_cell.angle_alpha   90.00
_cell.angle_beta   90.00
_cell.angle_gamma   90.00
#
_symmetry.space_group_name_H-M   'P 1'
#
loop_
_entity.id
_entity.type
_entity.pdbx_description
1 polymer ?
#
loop_
_entity_poly.entity_id
_entity_poly.type
_entity_poly.pdbx_seq_one_letter_code
_entity_poly.pdbx_strand_id
1 'polypeptide(L)'
;MGDIKDNDDLYLYAIMVSVDGNGNVRKGPFYTLEGIKNAEPWAHPDDLDDYFGIHVPYRSANFPVDVVAKTVRGTILNQPEVTFHKGDYKVGETINHEFPATIEDNGKTYSIVRSYLSPKKDLTQKSWLQENPDTNPKVRTRSFTVALGGTEAIAEYAENNPVKAIYQKEDGTKLKEVDKGVYETGEEVNYTFDPQLTSGGQTYEIVRTYITNNKKPDEKLFIQEKGDAKLLERSILVGSGGSNFVGIYKIPSPITVTSRIDAPDHVDASVTSVDGNFVFEAKSPVPLKTYEITKIENATFVTPSDKSGSLSGLTASKSLPIKIPFTSGSSITVKITVVVKDANGNSGDSTSDHTVRKGDNGGDTSSPGTSQQAEAMDATASAIIKADSRGAERFDVLKGIPTSESLYVNASAKAYLYRNTFTEVKGSKSYPITVSRTYTLSWTEYVPGPPDSEGHSTTVPVSRSDTQTVTQSYNVERKYSYWLVDRLEVYGLQKVTVVNYALPSGSVTLQANGYSTPSVSATHDVAATSHITDPVYRNVVLSGQTVYGGSSRPSVPSENWKSEAENAVGKIKVKNDTVVFNGQTIMDNRTVEETAPAPGAIPASPMIGQDVLYGSGFVIDPTKTNKASQPSTGTIYYTLVKGIGGGSNQSFPINDINPVTVHTPVVNLASVANDQAHNQKTVPTADRSALILDRPFTVTIPTSGPHRDITGYGNRDYAKYVRDKQVRFPFDVYKADHATLIPKDTWTSIPVGQLTTTFYMPVWVDEGNYDVLFRTFAENSPASFTSQSNANLDLTNHVATQVVAVEVIGRLFDFRITDVADYQWEKVFRTAAGSATPTGNSYWVGTKGIDGAARGNTAPYVLPIRPGSHPESGKKNVVVKTGYHFKFEVKTLGNMFSAGDGIKITPTFYFVDKQGKNRQQVDLYYHSGTKRFIRIGSTEDTEQRLVTLDTRLRNVSQQELTNTASSLWRVNGSSGSQTSYVQQYLREAAQKRIYVGGYDGMLLPSQLRTFIGSMQVPSGIDTARANASVQRWFGEYSLPAAPYAVPAGMNLAEYGRTHRLDDNAPIFLRDGYFVVNFNIETIRNKDIAHPHLQYKNAPLDNQWHMEGFQRSFVDPYGGMFLLLDGDVVFYHADLSSYDDFGTGGTH
;
A
#
# COMPACT_ATOMS: atom_id res chain seq x y z
N MET A 1 33.12 -13.62 -4.49
CA MET A 1 33.03 -14.18 -5.86
C MET A 1 34.36 -14.72 -6.37
N GLY A 2 35.46 -14.67 -5.62
CA GLY A 2 36.73 -15.18 -6.11
C GLY A 2 37.48 -15.79 -4.96
N ASP A 3 37.76 -17.08 -5.09
CA ASP A 3 38.87 -17.75 -4.39
C ASP A 3 39.59 -18.74 -5.32
N ILE A 4 39.13 -18.94 -6.56
CA ILE A 4 39.73 -19.88 -7.53
C ILE A 4 39.90 -19.18 -8.88
N LYS A 5 41.13 -19.14 -9.37
CA LYS A 5 41.56 -18.66 -10.69
C LYS A 5 42.16 -19.81 -11.50
N ASP A 6 42.21 -19.65 -12.81
CA ASP A 6 42.99 -20.58 -13.63
C ASP A 6 44.45 -20.65 -13.16
N ASN A 7 44.94 -21.86 -12.95
CA ASN A 7 46.25 -22.18 -12.39
C ASN A 7 46.44 -21.91 -10.90
N ASP A 8 45.36 -21.69 -10.14
CA ASP A 8 45.49 -21.69 -8.68
C ASP A 8 45.83 -23.08 -8.16
N ASP A 9 46.73 -23.09 -7.18
CA ASP A 9 47.15 -24.26 -6.44
C ASP A 9 46.18 -24.48 -5.29
N LEU A 10 45.28 -25.44 -5.46
CA LEU A 10 44.33 -25.80 -4.41
C LEU A 10 45.01 -26.82 -3.49
N TYR A 11 44.99 -26.54 -2.19
CA TYR A 11 45.49 -27.48 -1.18
C TYR A 11 44.28 -28.09 -0.48
N LEU A 12 44.08 -29.39 -0.69
CA LEU A 12 42.99 -30.11 -0.07
C LEU A 12 43.43 -30.57 1.32
N TYR A 13 42.62 -30.24 2.31
CA TYR A 13 42.82 -30.60 3.71
C TYR A 13 41.65 -31.46 4.18
N ALA A 14 41.93 -32.71 4.55
CA ALA A 14 40.89 -33.63 4.98
C ALA A 14 40.33 -33.26 6.36
N ILE A 15 39.06 -32.86 6.46
CA ILE A 15 38.38 -32.72 7.75
C ILE A 15 37.98 -34.11 8.23
N MET A 16 38.45 -34.51 9.41
CA MET A 16 38.23 -35.86 9.92
C MET A 16 37.45 -35.87 11.22
N VAL A 17 36.57 -36.87 11.37
CA VAL A 17 35.90 -37.22 12.63
C VAL A 17 36.40 -38.59 13.06
N SER A 18 36.69 -38.74 14.37
CA SER A 18 36.97 -40.06 14.96
C SER A 18 35.65 -40.78 15.16
N VAL A 19 35.54 -42.01 14.66
CA VAL A 19 34.34 -42.85 14.79
C VAL A 19 34.68 -44.15 15.53
N ASP A 20 33.70 -44.70 16.25
CA ASP A 20 33.80 -46.04 16.82
C ASP A 20 33.61 -47.13 15.75
N GLY A 21 33.82 -48.39 16.13
CA GLY A 21 33.65 -49.54 15.21
C GLY A 21 32.23 -49.77 14.71
N ASN A 22 31.24 -49.02 15.22
CA ASN A 22 29.86 -49.02 14.77
C ASN A 22 29.53 -47.80 13.87
N GLY A 23 30.53 -46.94 13.61
CA GLY A 23 30.39 -45.74 12.80
C GLY A 23 29.84 -44.52 13.54
N ASN A 24 29.68 -44.58 14.87
CA ASN A 24 29.25 -43.42 15.65
C ASN A 24 30.44 -42.48 15.87
N VAL A 25 30.24 -41.18 15.68
CA VAL A 25 31.27 -40.18 15.94
C VAL A 25 31.61 -40.15 17.43
N ARG A 26 32.86 -40.48 17.76
CA ARG A 26 33.41 -40.37 19.12
C ARG A 26 33.87 -38.96 19.42
N LYS A 27 34.64 -38.36 18.51
CA LYS A 27 35.25 -37.03 18.68
C LYS A 27 35.42 -36.32 17.33
N GLY A 28 35.53 -34.99 17.36
CA GLY A 28 35.69 -34.14 16.18
C GLY A 28 34.40 -33.37 15.82
N PRO A 29 34.30 -32.77 14.63
CA PRO A 29 35.31 -32.76 13.56
C PRO A 29 36.58 -32.00 13.94
N PHE A 30 37.71 -32.53 13.46
CA PHE A 30 39.02 -31.91 13.59
C PHE A 30 39.44 -31.33 12.25
N TYR A 31 39.88 -30.07 12.29
CA TYR A 31 40.13 -29.24 11.11
C TYR A 31 41.62 -28.96 10.89
N THR A 32 42.49 -29.52 11.73
CA THR A 32 43.94 -29.38 11.62
C THR A 32 44.58 -30.76 11.73
N LEU A 33 45.67 -30.96 10.99
CA LEU A 33 46.44 -32.21 11.01
C LEU A 33 46.84 -32.59 12.44
N GLU A 34 47.32 -31.63 13.23
CA GLU A 34 47.70 -31.87 14.64
C GLU A 34 46.49 -32.24 15.51
N GLY A 35 45.34 -31.59 15.30
CA GLY A 35 44.10 -31.94 15.99
C GLY A 35 43.62 -33.35 15.65
N ILE A 36 43.80 -33.78 14.40
CA ILE A 36 43.48 -35.13 13.95
C ILE A 36 44.47 -36.13 14.56
N LYS A 37 45.79 -35.90 14.49
CA LYS A 37 46.80 -36.80 15.07
C LYS A 37 46.65 -37.00 16.58
N ASN A 38 46.20 -35.97 17.29
CA ASN A 38 45.97 -36.03 18.74
C ASN A 38 44.56 -36.49 19.14
N ALA A 39 43.66 -36.68 18.17
CA ALA A 39 42.27 -37.03 18.44
C ALA A 39 42.13 -38.40 19.13
N GLU A 40 42.94 -39.36 18.73
CA GLU A 40 42.97 -40.74 19.24
C GLU A 40 44.41 -41.26 19.28
N PRO A 41 44.70 -42.33 20.04
CA PRO A 41 46.01 -42.99 20.02
C PRO A 41 46.17 -43.82 18.73
N TRP A 42 46.38 -43.14 17.59
CA TRP A 42 46.56 -43.81 16.30
C TRP A 42 47.80 -44.72 16.32
N ALA A 43 47.70 -45.88 15.68
CA ALA A 43 48.84 -46.80 15.56
C ALA A 43 49.98 -46.20 14.70
N HIS A 44 49.61 -45.44 13.67
CA HIS A 44 50.52 -44.76 12.73
C HIS A 44 50.00 -43.34 12.45
N PRO A 45 50.18 -42.38 13.36
CA PRO A 45 49.62 -41.03 13.20
C PRO A 45 50.21 -40.28 12.00
N ASP A 46 51.42 -40.63 11.55
CA ASP A 46 52.09 -39.95 10.43
C ASP A 46 51.46 -40.26 9.06
N ASP A 47 50.75 -41.38 8.90
CA ASP A 47 50.00 -41.69 7.67
C ASP A 47 48.90 -40.65 7.37
N LEU A 48 48.53 -39.85 8.39
CA LEU A 48 47.52 -38.79 8.27
C LEU A 48 48.07 -37.55 7.55
N ASP A 49 49.40 -37.43 7.40
CA ASP A 49 50.04 -36.33 6.68
C ASP A 49 49.68 -36.34 5.19
N ASP A 50 49.50 -37.54 4.61
CA ASP A 50 49.16 -37.73 3.19
C ASP A 50 47.77 -37.17 2.81
N TYR A 51 46.91 -36.89 3.81
CA TYR A 51 45.55 -36.39 3.61
C TYR A 51 45.41 -34.89 3.86
N PHE A 52 46.51 -34.20 4.16
CA PHE A 52 46.51 -32.80 4.52
C PHE A 52 47.50 -32.02 3.64
N GLY A 53 47.01 -31.02 2.91
CA GLY A 53 47.84 -30.20 2.03
C GLY A 53 48.08 -30.85 0.66
N ILE A 54 47.14 -31.66 0.18
CA ILE A 54 47.24 -32.29 -1.14
C ILE A 54 47.12 -31.21 -2.20
N HIS A 55 48.21 -30.99 -2.93
CA HIS A 55 48.29 -30.01 -3.99
C HIS A 55 47.55 -30.49 -5.25
N VAL A 56 46.55 -29.72 -5.68
CA VAL A 56 45.77 -29.96 -6.90
C VAL A 56 45.77 -28.68 -7.75
N PRO A 57 46.48 -28.68 -8.89
CA PRO A 57 46.48 -27.52 -9.78
C PRO A 57 45.12 -27.41 -10.49
N TYR A 58 44.42 -26.30 -10.31
CA TYR A 58 43.17 -26.04 -10.99
C TYR A 58 43.40 -25.56 -12.43
N ARG A 59 42.64 -26.10 -13.39
CA ARG A 59 42.68 -25.72 -14.82
C ARG A 59 41.27 -25.39 -15.29
N SER A 60 41.05 -24.13 -15.65
CA SER A 60 39.71 -23.58 -15.90
C SER A 60 39.24 -23.76 -17.33
N ALA A 61 37.95 -24.04 -17.51
CA ALA A 61 37.26 -23.88 -18.79
C ALA A 61 36.95 -22.39 -19.06
N ASN A 62 36.59 -22.06 -20.31
CA ASN A 62 36.08 -20.74 -20.66
C ASN A 62 34.61 -20.62 -20.25
N PHE A 63 34.23 -19.48 -19.68
CA PHE A 63 32.88 -19.18 -19.22
C PHE A 63 32.37 -17.86 -19.79
N PRO A 64 31.07 -17.77 -20.12
CA PRO A 64 30.52 -16.60 -20.79
C PRO A 64 30.38 -15.40 -19.88
N VAL A 65 30.66 -14.22 -20.43
CA VAL A 65 30.38 -12.92 -19.83
C VAL A 65 29.40 -12.14 -20.71
N ASP A 66 28.27 -11.74 -20.13
CA ASP A 66 27.27 -10.91 -20.82
C ASP A 66 27.17 -9.54 -20.15
N VAL A 67 26.90 -8.53 -20.96
CA VAL A 67 26.55 -7.18 -20.53
C VAL A 67 25.05 -7.01 -20.73
N VAL A 68 24.34 -6.57 -19.69
CA VAL A 68 22.88 -6.41 -19.74
C VAL A 68 22.47 -5.05 -19.21
N ALA A 69 21.85 -4.23 -20.06
CA ALA A 69 21.16 -3.02 -19.65
C ALA A 69 19.66 -3.30 -19.47
N LYS A 70 19.10 -2.89 -18.33
CA LYS A 70 17.67 -3.00 -18.07
C LYS A 70 17.15 -1.80 -17.30
N THR A 71 15.85 -1.57 -17.32
CA THR A 71 15.22 -0.56 -16.48
C THR A 71 15.20 -1.01 -15.01
N VAL A 72 15.07 -0.08 -14.07
CA VAL A 72 14.86 -0.39 -12.63
C VAL A 72 13.62 -1.28 -12.37
N ARG A 73 12.65 -1.29 -13.30
CA ARG A 73 11.46 -2.16 -13.26
C ARG A 73 11.71 -3.57 -13.80
N GLY A 74 12.92 -3.87 -14.28
CA GLY A 74 13.35 -5.19 -14.75
C GLY A 74 13.22 -5.40 -16.26
N THR A 75 12.67 -4.45 -17.02
CA THR A 75 12.56 -4.56 -18.49
C THR A 75 13.94 -4.44 -19.13
N ILE A 76 14.39 -5.48 -19.85
CA ILE A 76 15.67 -5.48 -20.58
C ILE A 76 15.59 -4.50 -21.77
N LEU A 77 16.64 -3.71 -21.94
CA LEU A 77 16.78 -2.76 -23.04
C LEU A 77 17.56 -3.44 -24.16
N ASN A 78 16.85 -3.87 -25.20
CA ASN A 78 17.38 -4.69 -26.31
C ASN A 78 18.12 -3.84 -27.34
N GLN A 79 19.12 -3.10 -26.89
CA GLN A 79 20.02 -2.30 -27.72
C GLN A 79 21.37 -3.03 -27.82
N PRO A 80 21.81 -3.45 -29.03
CA PRO A 80 23.05 -4.21 -29.22
C PRO A 80 24.31 -3.56 -28.62
N GLU A 81 24.30 -2.24 -28.46
CA GLU A 81 25.37 -1.42 -27.90
C GLU A 81 25.49 -1.50 -26.36
N VAL A 82 24.44 -1.93 -25.65
CA VAL A 82 24.39 -1.96 -24.17
C VAL A 82 23.89 -3.27 -23.58
N THR A 83 23.31 -4.15 -24.40
CA THR A 83 22.94 -5.51 -24.02
C THR A 83 23.49 -6.48 -25.06
N PHE A 84 24.59 -7.18 -24.74
CA PHE A 84 25.31 -8.04 -25.67
C PHE A 84 26.19 -9.08 -24.96
N HIS A 85 26.52 -10.15 -25.69
CA HIS A 85 27.51 -11.13 -25.27
C HIS A 85 28.92 -10.55 -25.42
N LYS A 86 29.66 -10.41 -24.31
CA LYS A 86 30.98 -9.77 -24.30
C LYS A 86 32.09 -10.72 -24.70
N GLY A 87 31.97 -12.01 -24.39
CA GLY A 87 32.91 -13.07 -24.76
C GLY A 87 32.98 -14.19 -23.72
N ASP A 88 33.79 -15.21 -24.02
CA ASP A 88 34.07 -16.36 -23.14
C ASP A 88 35.50 -16.28 -22.59
N TYR A 89 35.64 -16.37 -21.28
CA TYR A 89 36.89 -16.07 -20.55
C TYR A 89 37.18 -17.09 -19.46
N LYS A 90 38.43 -17.23 -19.03
CA LYS A 90 38.78 -18.17 -17.96
C LYS A 90 38.36 -17.63 -16.59
N VAL A 91 38.04 -18.51 -15.65
CA VAL A 91 37.75 -18.10 -14.26
C VAL A 91 38.92 -17.30 -13.67
N GLY A 92 38.63 -16.20 -12.98
CA GLY A 92 39.65 -15.33 -12.40
C GLY A 92 40.25 -14.31 -13.37
N GLU A 93 39.97 -14.41 -14.67
CA GLU A 93 40.40 -13.42 -15.67
C GLU A 93 39.69 -12.09 -15.42
N THR A 94 40.44 -10.97 -15.47
CA THR A 94 39.90 -9.64 -15.19
C THR A 94 39.30 -9.02 -16.45
N ILE A 95 38.01 -8.71 -16.36
CA ILE A 95 37.22 -8.07 -17.40
C ILE A 95 36.96 -6.62 -17.03
N ASN A 96 37.25 -5.73 -17.97
CA ASN A 96 36.91 -4.32 -17.88
C ASN A 96 35.71 -4.00 -18.78
N HIS A 97 34.74 -3.27 -18.24
CA HIS A 97 33.60 -2.79 -18.98
C HIS A 97 33.14 -1.44 -18.43
N GLU A 98 32.76 -0.51 -19.31
CA GLU A 98 32.18 0.76 -18.92
C GLU A 98 30.75 0.84 -19.46
N PHE A 99 29.79 1.03 -18.57
CA PHE A 99 28.40 1.30 -18.94
C PHE A 99 28.22 2.77 -19.37
N PRO A 100 27.40 3.04 -20.40
CA PRO A 100 27.01 4.41 -20.73
C PRO A 100 26.33 5.10 -19.56
N ALA A 101 26.64 6.39 -19.36
CA ALA A 101 26.02 7.18 -18.28
C ALA A 101 24.52 7.38 -18.54
N THR A 102 24.20 7.60 -19.81
CA THR A 102 22.84 7.76 -20.33
C THR A 102 22.67 6.90 -21.57
N ILE A 103 21.44 6.47 -21.80
CA ILE A 103 21.01 5.77 -23.00
C ILE A 103 19.70 6.38 -23.50
N GLU A 104 19.51 6.41 -24.81
CA GLU A 104 18.24 6.81 -25.42
C GLU A 104 17.55 5.59 -26.01
N ASP A 105 16.32 5.31 -25.59
CA ASP A 105 15.50 4.23 -26.14
C ASP A 105 14.11 4.76 -26.44
N ASN A 106 13.62 4.54 -27.67
CA ASN A 106 12.27 4.95 -28.10
C ASN A 106 11.94 6.44 -27.80
N GLY A 107 12.92 7.34 -27.95
CA GLY A 107 12.76 8.79 -27.70
C GLY A 107 12.78 9.21 -26.22
N LYS A 108 12.97 8.25 -25.30
CA LYS A 108 13.13 8.49 -23.86
C LYS A 108 14.61 8.43 -23.48
N THR A 109 15.01 9.30 -22.54
CA THR A 109 16.36 9.33 -22.01
C THR A 109 16.39 8.63 -20.65
N TYR A 110 17.28 7.67 -20.49
CA TYR A 110 17.49 6.96 -19.23
C TYR A 110 18.91 7.21 -18.71
N SER A 111 19.06 7.34 -17.40
CA SER A 111 20.36 7.43 -16.72
C SER A 111 20.63 6.17 -15.92
N ILE A 112 21.87 5.70 -15.93
CA ILE A 112 22.29 4.58 -15.08
C ILE A 112 22.10 4.97 -13.62
N VAL A 113 21.47 4.10 -12.83
CA VAL A 113 21.29 4.33 -11.39
C VAL A 113 22.17 3.41 -10.55
N ARG A 114 22.43 2.21 -11.04
CA ARG A 114 23.30 1.23 -10.39
C ARG A 114 23.80 0.18 -11.35
N SER A 115 24.87 -0.50 -10.96
CA SER A 115 25.33 -1.70 -11.64
C SER A 115 25.83 -2.74 -10.65
N TYR A 116 25.73 -4.01 -11.04
CA TYR A 116 26.18 -5.14 -10.25
C TYR A 116 26.61 -6.27 -11.15
N LEU A 117 27.21 -7.28 -10.53
CA LEU A 117 27.65 -8.50 -11.18
C LEU A 117 26.83 -9.65 -10.63
N SER A 118 26.34 -10.51 -11.50
CA SER A 118 25.61 -11.72 -11.11
C SER A 118 26.29 -12.93 -11.73
N PRO A 119 26.53 -14.02 -10.98
CA PRO A 119 26.96 -15.26 -11.62
C PRO A 119 25.81 -15.79 -12.46
N LYS A 120 26.10 -16.30 -13.66
CA LYS A 120 25.05 -16.85 -14.54
C LYS A 120 24.28 -18.03 -13.95
N LYS A 121 24.85 -18.71 -12.95
CA LYS A 121 24.20 -19.80 -12.19
C LYS A 121 23.23 -19.32 -11.12
N ASP A 122 23.26 -18.04 -10.75
CA ASP A 122 22.36 -17.42 -9.77
C ASP A 122 22.17 -15.93 -10.07
N LEU A 123 21.24 -15.63 -10.99
CA LEU A 123 20.92 -14.26 -11.38
C LEU A 123 20.25 -13.43 -10.27
N THR A 124 19.86 -14.06 -9.16
CA THR A 124 19.31 -13.36 -8.00
C THR A 124 20.42 -12.70 -7.16
N GLN A 125 21.64 -13.24 -7.24
CA GLN A 125 22.79 -12.70 -6.52
C GLN A 125 23.29 -11.41 -7.16
N LYS A 126 23.16 -10.28 -6.43
CA LYS A 126 23.70 -8.98 -6.84
C LYS A 126 25.06 -8.70 -6.18
N SER A 127 26.12 -9.30 -6.72
CA SER A 127 27.47 -9.10 -6.20
C SER A 127 28.03 -7.74 -6.61
N TRP A 128 28.81 -7.14 -5.71
CA TRP A 128 29.52 -5.88 -5.97
C TRP A 128 28.59 -4.78 -6.48
N LEU A 129 27.38 -4.68 -5.91
CA LEU A 129 26.45 -3.61 -6.22
C LEU A 129 27.13 -2.25 -6.02
N GLN A 130 27.07 -1.42 -7.05
CA GLN A 130 27.54 -0.03 -7.02
C GLN A 130 26.34 0.85 -7.32
N GLU A 131 26.10 1.81 -6.45
CA GLU A 131 25.05 2.82 -6.55
C GLU A 131 25.67 4.21 -6.44
N ASN A 132 24.85 5.26 -6.62
CA ASN A 132 25.25 6.67 -6.58
C ASN A 132 26.21 7.07 -7.73
N PRO A 133 25.75 7.00 -9.00
CA PRO A 133 26.58 7.23 -10.20
C PRO A 133 27.27 8.61 -10.22
N ASP A 134 26.68 9.62 -9.58
CA ASP A 134 27.22 10.99 -9.54
C ASP A 134 28.49 11.11 -8.69
N THR A 135 28.64 10.27 -7.67
CA THR A 135 29.76 10.31 -6.72
C THR A 135 30.63 9.05 -6.77
N ASN A 136 30.17 8.02 -7.47
CA ASN A 136 30.84 6.73 -7.57
C ASN A 136 31.06 6.33 -9.04
N PRO A 137 32.25 6.59 -9.61
CA PRO A 137 32.53 6.21 -11.00
C PRO A 137 32.47 4.69 -11.22
N LYS A 138 32.56 3.87 -10.16
CA LYS A 138 32.48 2.40 -10.27
C LYS A 138 31.08 1.89 -10.61
N VAL A 139 30.05 2.74 -10.56
CA VAL A 139 28.73 2.42 -11.10
C VAL A 139 28.83 2.19 -12.61
N ARG A 140 29.68 2.95 -13.29
CA ARG A 140 29.84 2.86 -14.75
C ARG A 140 31.03 1.98 -15.10
N THR A 141 32.18 2.23 -14.50
CA THR A 141 33.42 1.54 -14.81
C THR A 141 33.59 0.31 -13.92
N ARG A 142 33.38 -0.86 -14.51
CA ARG A 142 33.50 -2.16 -13.85
C ARG A 142 34.80 -2.83 -14.25
N SER A 143 35.57 -3.21 -13.24
CA SER A 143 36.67 -4.16 -13.36
C SER A 143 36.36 -5.34 -12.46
N PHE A 144 36.27 -6.55 -13.02
CA PHE A 144 35.84 -7.72 -12.27
C PHE A 144 36.40 -9.01 -12.81
N THR A 145 36.53 -10.01 -11.95
CA THR A 145 36.97 -11.34 -12.37
C THR A 145 35.80 -12.22 -12.78
N VAL A 146 36.01 -13.04 -13.80
CA VAL A 146 35.02 -14.01 -14.28
C VAL A 146 34.74 -15.04 -13.19
N ALA A 147 33.47 -15.28 -12.90
CA ALA A 147 33.04 -16.25 -11.91
C ALA A 147 32.94 -17.66 -12.52
N LEU A 148 33.07 -18.68 -11.67
CA LEU A 148 32.93 -20.08 -12.08
C LEU A 148 31.50 -20.33 -12.60
N GLY A 149 31.36 -20.60 -13.91
CA GLY A 149 30.05 -20.73 -14.57
C GLY A 149 29.58 -19.50 -15.36
N GLY A 150 30.33 -18.40 -15.36
CA GLY A 150 30.05 -17.18 -16.14
C GLY A 150 29.47 -16.03 -15.30
N THR A 151 29.52 -14.82 -15.86
CA THR A 151 29.15 -13.58 -15.16
C THR A 151 28.27 -12.70 -16.04
N GLU A 152 27.18 -12.17 -15.50
CA GLU A 152 26.45 -11.04 -16.08
C GLU A 152 26.88 -9.74 -15.41
N ALA A 153 27.36 -8.79 -16.20
CA ALA A 153 27.54 -7.41 -15.80
C ALA A 153 26.25 -6.64 -16.11
N ILE A 154 25.50 -6.27 -15.08
CA ILE A 154 24.17 -5.71 -15.21
C ILE A 154 24.19 -4.23 -14.81
N ALA A 155 23.64 -3.37 -15.67
CA ALA A 155 23.33 -1.99 -15.35
C ALA A 155 21.82 -1.77 -15.34
N GLU A 156 21.33 -1.14 -14.27
CA GLU A 156 19.95 -0.70 -14.16
C GLU A 156 19.86 0.80 -14.45
N TYR A 157 18.92 1.17 -15.32
CA TYR A 157 18.66 2.52 -15.80
C TYR A 157 17.27 3.01 -15.34
N ALA A 158 17.16 4.29 -14.99
CA ALA A 158 15.89 4.94 -14.68
C ALA A 158 15.63 6.08 -15.67
N GLU A 159 14.36 6.37 -15.97
CA GLU A 159 14.00 7.47 -16.87
C GLU A 159 14.46 8.79 -16.24
N ASN A 160 15.15 9.64 -17.02
CA ASN A 160 15.79 10.85 -16.52
C ASN A 160 15.22 12.12 -17.17
N ASN A 161 14.02 12.52 -16.75
CA ASN A 161 13.41 13.80 -17.16
C ASN A 161 13.39 14.79 -15.97
N PRO A 162 14.43 15.62 -15.79
CA PRO A 162 14.50 16.54 -14.67
C PRO A 162 13.49 17.67 -14.82
N VAL A 163 12.82 18.00 -13.71
CA VAL A 163 11.91 19.13 -13.62
C VAL A 163 12.44 20.12 -12.60
N LYS A 164 12.47 21.39 -12.96
CA LYS A 164 12.91 22.47 -12.06
C LYS A 164 11.88 23.58 -11.99
N ALA A 165 11.88 24.30 -10.87
CA ALA A 165 11.23 25.59 -10.75
C ALA A 165 12.29 26.70 -10.69
N ILE A 166 12.28 27.57 -11.68
CA ILE A 166 13.27 28.62 -11.87
C ILE A 166 12.61 29.96 -11.56
N TYR A 167 13.20 30.69 -10.61
CA TYR A 167 12.81 32.05 -10.26
C TYR A 167 13.85 32.98 -10.87
N GLN A 168 13.44 33.89 -11.75
CA GLN A 168 14.38 34.76 -12.44
C GLN A 168 13.83 36.16 -12.67
N LYS A 169 14.71 37.11 -12.94
CA LYS A 169 14.35 38.46 -13.41
C LYS A 169 13.96 38.42 -14.88
N GLU A 170 13.42 39.53 -15.38
CA GLU A 170 13.00 39.64 -16.78
C GLU A 170 14.17 39.59 -17.78
N ASP A 171 15.38 39.97 -17.34
CA ASP A 171 16.63 39.84 -18.11
C ASP A 171 17.21 38.41 -18.13
N GLY A 172 16.54 37.44 -17.49
CA GLY A 172 16.98 36.05 -17.39
C GLY A 172 17.90 35.75 -16.19
N THR A 173 18.25 36.75 -15.38
CA THR A 173 19.08 36.55 -14.18
C THR A 173 18.34 35.67 -13.16
N LYS A 174 18.87 34.48 -12.86
CA LYS A 174 18.30 33.56 -11.88
C LYS A 174 18.43 34.10 -10.45
N LEU A 175 17.33 34.08 -9.71
CA LEU A 175 17.22 34.49 -8.30
C LEU A 175 17.20 33.30 -7.34
N LYS A 176 16.57 32.19 -7.74
CA LYS A 176 16.40 30.94 -7.00
C LYS A 176 16.10 29.82 -8.00
N GLU A 177 16.61 28.63 -7.75
CA GLU A 177 16.28 27.43 -8.51
C GLU A 177 15.92 26.33 -7.52
N VAL A 178 14.82 25.63 -7.78
CA VAL A 178 14.35 24.52 -6.95
C VAL A 178 14.28 23.28 -7.83
N ASP A 179 15.04 22.26 -7.46
CA ASP A 179 14.92 20.95 -8.09
C ASP A 179 13.61 20.29 -7.66
N LYS A 180 12.78 19.88 -8.62
CA LYS A 180 11.55 19.15 -8.35
C LYS A 180 11.75 17.64 -8.43
N GLY A 181 12.89 17.20 -8.93
CA GLY A 181 13.22 15.80 -9.12
C GLY A 181 13.08 15.36 -10.57
N VAL A 182 13.15 14.05 -10.73
CA VAL A 182 13.16 13.37 -12.01
C VAL A 182 11.87 12.57 -12.15
N TYR A 183 11.18 12.75 -13.26
CA TYR A 183 9.83 12.22 -13.47
C TYR A 183 9.72 11.40 -14.76
N GLU A 184 8.69 10.56 -14.90
CA GLU A 184 8.43 9.85 -16.15
C GLU A 184 7.79 10.78 -17.20
N THR A 185 8.05 10.52 -18.48
CA THR A 185 7.39 11.27 -19.56
C THR A 185 5.87 11.08 -19.47
N GLY A 186 5.13 12.19 -19.42
CA GLY A 186 3.67 12.21 -19.28
C GLY A 186 3.15 12.25 -17.84
N GLU A 187 4.02 12.20 -16.84
CA GLU A 187 3.65 12.37 -15.44
C GLU A 187 3.22 13.81 -15.15
N GLU A 188 2.14 14.00 -14.38
CA GLU A 188 1.66 15.33 -14.01
C GLU A 188 2.40 15.85 -12.77
N VAL A 189 3.06 17.00 -12.90
CA VAL A 189 3.77 17.66 -11.82
C VAL A 189 3.11 19.01 -11.54
N ASN A 190 2.87 19.29 -10.26
CA ASN A 190 2.30 20.53 -9.79
C ASN A 190 3.35 21.37 -9.05
N TYR A 191 3.31 22.68 -9.25
CA TYR A 191 4.15 23.63 -8.53
C TYR A 191 3.44 24.94 -8.25
N THR A 192 3.59 25.42 -7.02
CA THR A 192 3.08 26.72 -6.60
C THR A 192 4.27 27.66 -6.36
N PHE A 193 4.33 28.75 -7.11
CA PHE A 193 5.35 29.78 -6.93
C PHE A 193 5.10 30.62 -5.67
N ASP A 194 6.19 31.05 -5.02
CA ASP A 194 6.10 32.00 -3.92
C ASP A 194 5.62 33.36 -4.47
N PRO A 195 4.59 34.02 -3.89
CA PRO A 195 4.13 35.31 -4.38
C PRO A 195 5.20 36.41 -4.26
N GLN A 196 6.10 36.28 -3.27
CA GLN A 196 7.26 37.13 -3.08
C GLN A 196 8.50 36.30 -2.72
N LEU A 197 9.67 36.79 -3.11
CA LEU A 197 10.97 36.15 -2.84
C LEU A 197 11.99 37.22 -2.43
N THR A 198 12.72 37.00 -1.34
CA THR A 198 13.87 37.84 -0.96
C THR A 198 15.16 37.17 -1.40
N SER A 199 15.97 37.85 -2.22
CA SER A 199 17.27 37.35 -2.69
C SER A 199 18.28 38.51 -2.77
N GLY A 200 19.48 38.30 -2.22
CA GLY A 200 20.52 39.34 -2.15
C GLY A 200 20.11 40.58 -1.33
N GLY A 201 19.25 40.43 -0.31
CA GLY A 201 18.78 41.53 0.53
C GLY A 201 17.62 42.37 -0.05
N GLN A 202 17.14 42.03 -1.25
CA GLN A 202 16.05 42.72 -1.93
C GLN A 202 14.83 41.79 -2.08
N THR A 203 13.63 42.30 -1.80
CA THR A 203 12.37 41.57 -2.01
C THR A 203 11.84 41.82 -3.42
N TYR A 204 11.51 40.73 -4.11
CA TYR A 204 10.92 40.69 -5.43
C TYR A 204 9.50 40.09 -5.35
N GLU A 205 8.60 40.52 -6.21
CA GLU A 205 7.25 39.98 -6.38
C GLU A 205 7.13 39.33 -7.76
N ILE A 206 6.40 38.22 -7.85
CA ILE A 206 6.16 37.53 -9.11
C ILE A 206 5.22 38.34 -10.01
N VAL A 207 5.54 38.39 -11.30
CA VAL A 207 4.75 39.12 -12.30
C VAL A 207 4.32 38.26 -13.49
N ARG A 208 4.98 37.12 -13.72
CA ARG A 208 4.67 36.20 -14.82
C ARG A 208 5.11 34.78 -14.49
N THR A 209 4.40 33.76 -14.98
CA THR A 209 4.87 32.37 -15.00
C THR A 209 4.69 31.72 -16.36
N TYR A 210 5.55 30.78 -16.72
CA TYR A 210 5.42 29.95 -17.92
C TYR A 210 6.14 28.61 -17.74
N ILE A 211 5.97 27.72 -18.70
CA ILE A 211 6.57 26.40 -18.73
C ILE A 211 7.52 26.29 -19.93
N THR A 212 8.64 25.60 -19.77
CA THR A 212 9.56 25.28 -20.89
C THR A 212 9.86 23.79 -20.96
N ASN A 213 10.14 23.27 -22.15
CA ASN A 213 10.70 21.93 -22.32
C ASN A 213 12.23 22.04 -22.35
N ASN A 214 12.94 21.15 -21.67
CA ASN A 214 14.40 21.22 -21.59
C ASN A 214 15.11 21.05 -22.93
N LYS A 215 14.53 20.29 -23.87
CA LYS A 215 15.05 20.15 -25.25
C LYS A 215 14.72 21.37 -26.13
N LYS A 216 13.79 22.23 -25.71
CA LYS A 216 13.39 23.48 -26.40
C LYS A 216 13.23 24.63 -25.40
N PRO A 217 14.33 25.09 -24.77
CA PRO A 217 14.26 26.05 -23.68
C PRO A 217 13.72 27.44 -24.10
N ASP A 218 13.79 27.77 -25.38
CA ASP A 218 13.29 29.02 -25.95
C ASP A 218 11.76 29.03 -26.14
N GLU A 219 11.11 27.86 -26.13
CA GLU A 219 9.66 27.73 -26.30
C GLU A 219 8.95 27.91 -24.96
N LYS A 220 8.30 29.06 -24.78
CA LYS A 220 7.53 29.41 -23.58
C LYS A 220 6.08 29.00 -23.74
N LEU A 221 5.65 27.99 -22.99
CA LEU A 221 4.30 27.44 -23.01
C LEU A 221 3.47 27.95 -21.82
N PHE A 222 2.16 28.08 -22.04
CA PHE A 222 1.18 28.40 -20.99
C PHE A 222 1.53 29.66 -20.19
N ILE A 223 1.84 30.78 -20.83
CA ILE A 223 2.21 32.01 -20.12
C ILE A 223 1.01 32.51 -19.28
N GLN A 224 1.26 32.93 -18.04
CA GLN A 224 0.30 33.57 -17.13
C GLN A 224 0.94 34.85 -16.57
N GLU A 225 0.17 35.92 -16.47
CA GLU A 225 0.62 37.25 -16.06
C GLU A 225 -0.03 37.68 -14.73
N LYS A 226 0.53 38.73 -14.10
CA LYS A 226 0.00 39.30 -12.85
C LYS A 226 -1.48 39.68 -13.00
N GLY A 227 -2.36 38.99 -12.26
CA GLY A 227 -3.83 39.15 -12.33
C GLY A 227 -4.56 37.87 -12.76
N ASP A 228 -3.85 36.92 -13.39
CA ASP A 228 -4.44 35.64 -13.78
C ASP A 228 -4.65 34.71 -12.58
N ALA A 229 -5.80 34.04 -12.53
CA ALA A 229 -6.19 33.14 -11.43
C ALA A 229 -5.22 31.98 -11.21
N LYS A 230 -4.43 31.60 -12.22
CA LYS A 230 -3.44 30.50 -12.18
C LYS A 230 -1.99 30.99 -12.29
N LEU A 231 -1.72 32.25 -11.91
CA LEU A 231 -0.36 32.79 -11.94
C LEU A 231 0.60 31.98 -11.04
N LEU A 232 0.17 31.64 -9.82
CA LEU A 232 1.01 30.97 -8.83
C LEU A 232 0.99 29.44 -8.99
N GLU A 233 -0.19 28.86 -9.18
CA GLU A 233 -0.41 27.41 -9.26
C GLU A 233 -0.29 26.90 -10.70
N ARG A 234 0.74 26.12 -10.96
CA ARG A 234 1.08 25.62 -12.29
C ARG A 234 1.12 24.09 -12.28
N SER A 235 0.55 23.48 -13.33
CA SER A 235 0.66 22.05 -13.62
C SER A 235 1.31 21.84 -14.99
N ILE A 236 2.05 20.74 -15.15
CA ILE A 236 2.60 20.29 -16.42
C ILE A 236 2.58 18.75 -16.52
N LEU A 237 2.34 18.22 -17.72
CA LEU A 237 2.75 16.87 -18.09
C LEU A 237 4.22 16.89 -18.54
N VAL A 238 5.09 16.13 -17.89
CA VAL A 238 6.53 16.16 -18.12
C VAL A 238 6.85 15.69 -19.55
N GLY A 239 7.51 16.54 -20.33
CA GLY A 239 7.97 16.19 -21.67
C GLY A 239 9.26 15.38 -21.67
N SER A 240 9.52 14.65 -22.77
CA SER A 240 10.76 13.89 -22.97
C SER A 240 12.00 14.79 -22.85
N GLY A 241 12.92 14.45 -21.95
CA GLY A 241 14.10 15.27 -21.60
C GLY A 241 13.90 16.24 -20.44
N GLY A 242 12.69 16.30 -19.87
CA GLY A 242 12.34 17.14 -18.72
C GLY A 242 11.68 18.46 -19.11
N SER A 243 11.16 19.17 -18.12
CA SER A 243 10.42 20.41 -18.31
C SER A 243 10.53 21.30 -17.08
N ASN A 244 10.49 22.62 -17.23
CA ASN A 244 10.65 23.54 -16.10
C ASN A 244 9.45 24.46 -15.94
N PHE A 245 9.14 24.79 -14.69
CA PHE A 245 8.35 25.95 -14.33
C PHE A 245 9.27 27.16 -14.24
N VAL A 246 8.88 28.28 -14.85
CA VAL A 246 9.65 29.53 -14.78
C VAL A 246 8.77 30.66 -14.29
N GLY A 247 9.18 31.31 -13.20
CA GLY A 247 8.56 32.50 -12.63
C GLY A 247 9.45 33.73 -12.81
N ILE A 248 8.87 34.81 -13.32
CA ILE A 248 9.52 36.11 -13.48
C ILE A 248 9.18 37.00 -12.30
N TYR A 249 10.21 37.52 -11.65
CA TYR A 249 10.13 38.31 -10.43
C TYR A 249 10.72 39.71 -10.64
N LYS A 250 10.04 40.73 -10.12
CA LYS A 250 10.45 42.14 -10.19
C LYS A 250 10.45 42.76 -8.79
N ILE A 251 11.33 43.74 -8.58
CA ILE A 251 11.33 44.53 -7.34
C ILE A 251 10.06 45.40 -7.33
N PRO A 252 9.18 45.30 -6.32
CA PRO A 252 8.09 46.24 -6.14
C PRO A 252 8.67 47.65 -5.91
N SER A 253 8.14 48.68 -6.58
CA SER A 253 8.68 50.05 -6.47
C SER A 253 8.81 50.48 -5.00
N PRO A 254 10.00 50.86 -4.50
CA PRO A 254 10.25 51.04 -3.07
C PRO A 254 9.83 52.43 -2.54
N ILE A 255 9.36 53.33 -3.41
CA ILE A 255 8.97 54.69 -3.02
C ILE A 255 7.48 54.72 -2.74
N THR A 256 7.11 55.00 -1.49
CA THR A 256 5.72 55.27 -1.12
C THR A 256 5.50 56.78 -1.10
N VAL A 257 4.52 57.27 -1.85
CA VAL A 257 4.13 58.69 -1.84
C VAL A 257 2.67 58.79 -1.44
N THR A 258 2.39 59.55 -0.39
CA THR A 258 1.03 59.93 0.00
C THR A 258 0.89 61.43 -0.19
N SER A 259 -0.27 61.87 -0.63
CA SER A 259 -0.57 63.29 -0.80
C SER A 259 -1.94 63.60 -0.20
N ARG A 260 -2.18 64.88 0.06
CA ARG A 260 -3.49 65.46 0.35
C ARG A 260 -3.50 66.95 -0.02
N ILE A 261 -4.67 67.53 -0.12
CA ILE A 261 -4.84 68.98 -0.27
C ILE A 261 -5.49 69.48 1.02
N ASP A 262 -4.76 70.34 1.74
CA ASP A 262 -5.24 71.02 2.95
C ASP A 262 -5.81 72.38 2.53
N ALA A 263 -7.11 72.43 2.24
CA ALA A 263 -7.87 73.65 2.01
C ALA A 263 -9.19 73.58 2.81
N PRO A 264 -9.87 74.71 3.06
CA PRO A 264 -11.17 74.70 3.70
C PRO A 264 -12.21 73.97 2.83
N ASP A 265 -12.99 73.05 3.39
CA ASP A 265 -14.12 72.41 2.69
C ASP A 265 -15.23 73.44 2.36
N HIS A 266 -15.34 74.49 3.18
CA HIS A 266 -16.32 75.56 3.05
C HIS A 266 -15.67 76.95 3.15
N VAL A 267 -16.10 77.87 2.28
CA VAL A 267 -15.72 79.29 2.34
C VAL A 267 -16.95 80.18 2.20
N ASP A 268 -16.85 81.41 2.70
CA ASP A 268 -17.93 82.40 2.60
C ASP A 268 -18.31 82.67 1.13
N ALA A 269 -19.60 82.93 0.88
CA ALA A 269 -20.14 83.15 -0.46
C ALA A 269 -19.43 84.29 -1.24
N SER A 270 -18.88 85.28 -0.52
CA SER A 270 -18.17 86.44 -1.09
C SER A 270 -16.74 86.14 -1.58
N VAL A 271 -16.17 84.98 -1.27
CA VAL A 271 -14.77 84.65 -1.59
C VAL A 271 -14.59 84.37 -3.09
N THR A 272 -13.59 85.00 -3.71
CA THR A 272 -13.24 84.87 -5.14
C THR A 272 -12.04 83.96 -5.39
N SER A 273 -11.24 83.66 -4.37
CA SER A 273 -10.15 82.69 -4.41
C SER A 273 -9.86 82.16 -3.02
N VAL A 274 -9.50 80.88 -2.90
CA VAL A 274 -9.18 80.22 -1.63
C VAL A 274 -7.70 79.84 -1.62
N ASP A 275 -7.00 80.22 -0.57
CA ASP A 275 -5.63 79.77 -0.35
C ASP A 275 -5.66 78.39 0.33
N GLY A 276 -4.82 77.47 -0.13
CA GLY A 276 -4.68 76.12 0.41
C GLY A 276 -3.26 75.61 0.27
N ASN A 277 -2.99 74.41 0.75
CA ASN A 277 -1.69 73.77 0.60
C ASN A 277 -1.82 72.38 0.00
N PHE A 278 -1.03 72.07 -1.03
CA PHE A 278 -0.82 70.69 -1.46
C PHE A 278 0.31 70.08 -0.62
N VAL A 279 -0.01 69.08 0.17
CA VAL A 279 0.96 68.41 1.05
C VAL A 279 1.21 67.00 0.53
N PHE A 280 2.47 66.64 0.36
CA PHE A 280 2.84 65.27 0.11
C PHE A 280 3.96 64.82 1.03
N GLU A 281 3.95 63.53 1.35
CA GLU A 281 5.02 62.84 2.06
C GLU A 281 5.49 61.68 1.19
N ALA A 282 6.81 61.63 1.01
CA ALA A 282 7.46 60.55 0.30
C ALA A 282 8.42 59.84 1.23
N LYS A 283 8.43 58.51 1.16
CA LYS A 283 9.36 57.64 1.87
C LYS A 283 10.04 56.72 0.86
N SER A 284 11.37 56.70 0.90
CA SER A 284 12.21 55.80 0.09
C SER A 284 13.31 55.21 0.98
N PRO A 285 13.69 53.93 0.78
CA PRO A 285 14.82 53.32 1.49
C PRO A 285 16.19 53.89 1.08
N VAL A 286 16.26 54.72 0.03
CA VAL A 286 17.45 55.50 -0.37
C VAL A 286 17.11 56.99 -0.46
N PRO A 287 18.10 57.90 -0.36
CA PRO A 287 17.83 59.33 -0.31
C PRO A 287 16.97 59.81 -1.49
N LEU A 288 15.89 60.50 -1.16
CA LEU A 288 15.03 61.17 -2.14
C LEU A 288 15.84 62.24 -2.88
N LYS A 289 15.53 62.49 -4.16
CA LYS A 289 16.29 63.40 -5.02
C LYS A 289 15.46 64.57 -5.50
N THR A 290 14.30 64.30 -6.11
CA THR A 290 13.44 65.35 -6.68
C THR A 290 11.96 65.01 -6.56
N TYR A 291 11.11 66.02 -6.60
CA TYR A 291 9.69 65.88 -6.90
C TYR A 291 9.30 66.74 -8.10
N GLU A 292 8.25 66.32 -8.79
CA GLU A 292 7.62 67.06 -9.87
C GLU A 292 6.10 66.90 -9.78
N ILE A 293 5.39 68.03 -9.87
CA ILE A 293 3.93 68.06 -10.00
C ILE A 293 3.61 67.91 -11.48
N THR A 294 3.20 66.70 -11.86
CA THR A 294 2.93 66.33 -13.25
C THR A 294 1.55 66.76 -13.69
N LYS A 295 0.62 67.01 -12.75
CA LYS A 295 -0.74 67.44 -13.04
C LYS A 295 -1.29 68.37 -11.95
N ILE A 296 -1.93 69.47 -12.35
CA ILE A 296 -2.68 70.38 -11.48
C ILE A 296 -3.94 70.86 -12.21
N GLU A 297 -5.12 70.64 -11.63
CA GLU A 297 -6.42 71.03 -12.16
C GLU A 297 -7.15 71.95 -11.18
N ASN A 298 -7.74 73.05 -11.68
CA ASN A 298 -8.54 74.01 -10.92
C ASN A 298 -7.84 74.70 -9.73
N ALA A 299 -6.51 74.68 -9.69
CA ALA A 299 -5.69 75.45 -8.78
C ALA A 299 -4.41 75.92 -9.49
N THR A 300 -3.73 76.90 -8.90
CA THR A 300 -2.44 77.41 -9.36
C THR A 300 -1.49 77.50 -8.18
N PHE A 301 -0.20 77.22 -8.36
CA PHE A 301 0.78 77.48 -7.31
C PHE A 301 0.89 78.97 -7.03
N VAL A 302 1.02 79.34 -5.75
CA VAL A 302 1.29 80.73 -5.35
C VAL A 302 2.66 81.16 -5.87
N THR A 303 3.63 80.24 -5.89
CA THR A 303 4.95 80.44 -6.51
C THR A 303 5.11 79.44 -7.67
N PRO A 304 5.21 79.89 -8.94
CA PRO A 304 5.29 78.98 -10.09
C PRO A 304 6.47 78.00 -10.07
N SER A 305 7.55 78.31 -9.36
CA SER A 305 8.71 77.43 -9.20
C SER A 305 8.43 76.17 -8.35
N ASP A 306 7.33 76.14 -7.58
CA ASP A 306 6.97 75.01 -6.72
C ASP A 306 6.45 73.78 -7.49
N LYS A 307 6.31 73.88 -8.82
CA LYS A 307 5.96 72.75 -9.69
C LYS A 307 6.99 71.61 -9.61
N SER A 308 8.23 71.89 -9.22
CA SER A 308 9.27 70.87 -9.04
C SER A 308 10.33 71.34 -8.04
N GLY A 309 11.00 70.41 -7.37
CA GLY A 309 12.11 70.79 -6.49
C GLY A 309 12.92 69.61 -5.98
N SER A 310 13.99 69.93 -5.25
CA SER A 310 14.88 68.94 -4.65
C SER A 310 14.29 68.38 -3.36
N LEU A 311 14.49 67.09 -3.15
CA LEU A 311 14.25 66.41 -1.88
C LEU A 311 15.57 65.87 -1.34
N SER A 312 15.61 65.56 -0.05
CA SER A 312 16.79 65.00 0.61
C SER A 312 16.35 64.14 1.80
N GLY A 313 17.14 63.12 2.14
CA GLY A 313 16.82 62.18 3.21
C GLY A 313 15.90 61.04 2.76
N LEU A 314 15.65 60.09 3.65
CA LEU A 314 14.85 58.87 3.37
C LEU A 314 13.33 59.13 3.45
N THR A 315 12.93 60.18 4.15
CA THR A 315 11.57 60.68 4.19
C THR A 315 11.62 62.18 3.94
N ALA A 316 10.72 62.69 3.09
CA ALA A 316 10.58 64.11 2.88
C ALA A 316 9.10 64.48 2.78
N SER A 317 8.72 65.53 3.50
CA SER A 317 7.40 66.15 3.41
C SER A 317 7.53 67.55 2.84
N LYS A 318 6.63 67.92 1.93
CA LYS A 318 6.55 69.26 1.36
C LYS A 318 5.11 69.72 1.41
N SER A 319 4.94 70.97 1.82
CA SER A 319 3.69 71.71 1.77
C SER A 319 3.87 72.84 0.76
N LEU A 320 3.12 72.79 -0.33
CA LEU A 320 3.22 73.73 -1.45
C LEU A 320 1.97 74.63 -1.44
N PRO A 321 2.12 75.95 -1.22
CA PRO A 321 0.99 76.87 -1.27
C PRO A 321 0.35 76.92 -2.65
N ILE A 322 -0.96 76.68 -2.68
CA ILE A 322 -1.80 76.72 -3.87
C ILE A 322 -2.92 77.74 -3.68
N LYS A 323 -3.39 78.28 -4.80
CA LYS A 323 -4.51 79.20 -4.88
C LYS A 323 -5.58 78.60 -5.79
N ILE A 324 -6.79 78.53 -5.26
CA ILE A 324 -7.96 77.88 -5.90
C ILE A 324 -8.91 79.00 -6.33
N PRO A 325 -8.94 79.38 -7.62
CA PRO A 325 -9.79 80.48 -8.09
C PRO A 325 -11.25 80.05 -8.26
N PHE A 326 -12.20 80.84 -7.74
CA PHE A 326 -13.63 80.66 -8.01
C PHE A 326 -14.05 81.44 -9.26
N THR A 327 -13.88 80.83 -10.45
CA THR A 327 -14.19 81.46 -11.74
C THR A 327 -15.67 81.38 -12.13
N SER A 328 -16.38 80.30 -11.74
CA SER A 328 -17.86 80.20 -11.74
C SER A 328 -18.30 78.92 -11.02
N GLY A 329 -19.44 78.94 -10.30
CA GLY A 329 -20.02 77.78 -9.61
C GLY A 329 -19.98 77.84 -8.07
N SER A 330 -20.79 77.02 -7.40
CA SER A 330 -20.91 76.92 -5.93
C SER A 330 -19.92 75.94 -5.29
N SER A 331 -19.13 75.23 -6.10
CA SER A 331 -18.09 74.30 -5.66
C SER A 331 -16.98 74.15 -6.70
N ILE A 332 -15.74 73.96 -6.26
CA ILE A 332 -14.59 73.66 -7.12
C ILE A 332 -13.82 72.48 -6.56
N THR A 333 -13.62 71.46 -7.40
CA THR A 333 -12.76 70.31 -7.09
C THR A 333 -11.38 70.52 -7.70
N VAL A 334 -10.37 70.52 -6.84
CA VAL A 334 -8.95 70.60 -7.20
C VAL A 334 -8.39 69.19 -7.26
N LYS A 335 -7.56 68.89 -8.27
CA LYS A 335 -6.79 67.64 -8.34
C LYS A 335 -5.32 67.93 -8.61
N ILE A 336 -4.43 67.33 -7.82
CA ILE A 336 -2.98 67.51 -7.97
C ILE A 336 -2.29 66.15 -7.89
N THR A 337 -1.41 65.88 -8.86
CA THR A 337 -0.58 64.67 -8.93
C THR A 337 0.89 65.04 -8.77
N VAL A 338 1.56 64.36 -7.84
CA VAL A 338 3.01 64.47 -7.62
C VAL A 338 3.70 63.18 -7.97
N VAL A 339 4.87 63.29 -8.61
CA VAL A 339 5.81 62.20 -8.85
C VAL A 339 7.09 62.53 -8.11
N VAL A 340 7.57 61.59 -7.31
CA VAL A 340 8.81 61.71 -6.54
C VAL A 340 9.83 60.70 -7.05
N LYS A 341 11.09 61.14 -7.20
CA LYS A 341 12.22 60.30 -7.58
C LYS A 341 13.27 60.24 -6.48
N ASP A 342 13.87 59.07 -6.32
CA ASP A 342 15.01 58.87 -5.45
C ASP A 342 16.37 59.06 -6.16
N ALA A 343 17.46 58.95 -5.40
CA ALA A 343 18.83 59.08 -5.90
C ALA A 343 19.18 58.07 -7.00
N ASN A 344 18.51 56.91 -7.02
CA ASN A 344 18.71 55.83 -7.97
C ASN A 344 17.79 55.94 -9.19
N GLY A 345 16.91 56.95 -9.24
CA GLY A 345 15.99 57.18 -10.34
C GLY A 345 14.69 56.37 -10.28
N ASN A 346 14.41 55.64 -9.20
CA ASN A 346 13.10 55.03 -9.00
C ASN A 346 12.05 56.11 -8.78
N SER A 347 10.79 55.83 -9.11
CA SER A 347 9.70 56.79 -8.96
C SER A 347 8.50 56.21 -8.20
N GLY A 348 7.88 57.05 -7.37
CA GLY A 348 6.56 56.82 -6.80
C GLY A 348 5.69 58.05 -7.01
N ASP A 349 4.38 57.87 -7.13
CA ASP A 349 3.43 58.95 -7.40
C ASP A 349 2.23 58.93 -6.45
N SER A 350 1.55 60.06 -6.35
CA SER A 350 0.33 60.19 -5.57
C SER A 350 -0.54 61.27 -6.17
N THR A 351 -1.84 61.04 -6.22
CA THR A 351 -2.84 62.02 -6.64
C THR A 351 -3.81 62.27 -5.51
N SER A 352 -4.08 63.53 -5.24
CA SER A 352 -5.09 63.95 -4.27
C SER A 352 -6.08 64.90 -4.90
N ASP A 353 -7.32 64.79 -4.46
CA ASP A 353 -8.37 65.73 -4.78
C ASP A 353 -9.04 66.30 -3.53
N HIS A 354 -9.56 67.52 -3.66
CA HIS A 354 -10.26 68.20 -2.57
C HIS A 354 -11.26 69.18 -3.16
N THR A 355 -12.45 69.29 -2.56
CA THR A 355 -13.53 70.12 -3.09
C THR A 355 -13.88 71.21 -2.10
N VAL A 356 -13.71 72.46 -2.52
CA VAL A 356 -14.11 73.64 -1.74
C VAL A 356 -15.49 74.09 -2.17
N ARG A 357 -16.41 74.32 -1.23
CA ARG A 357 -17.80 74.73 -1.45
C ARG A 357 -18.09 76.09 -0.82
N LYS A 358 -19.00 76.88 -1.40
CA LYS A 358 -19.48 78.12 -0.77
C LYS A 358 -20.59 77.80 0.25
N GLY A 359 -20.54 78.37 1.46
CA GLY A 359 -21.52 78.12 2.54
C GLY A 359 -21.86 79.37 3.36
N ASP A 360 -23.13 79.46 3.77
CA ASP A 360 -23.68 80.54 4.61
C ASP A 360 -23.38 80.32 6.10
N ASN A 361 -22.86 81.35 6.78
CA ASN A 361 -22.55 81.36 8.20
C ASN A 361 -23.83 81.41 9.08
N GLY A 362 -23.97 80.48 10.03
CA GLY A 362 -24.94 80.57 11.13
C GLY A 362 -24.61 79.59 12.26
N GLY A 363 -24.33 80.11 13.46
CA GLY A 363 -23.84 79.36 14.62
C GLY A 363 -24.74 78.21 15.07
N ASP A 364 -24.13 77.04 15.25
CA ASP A 364 -24.77 75.80 15.69
C ASP A 364 -23.85 75.13 16.72
N THR A 365 -24.35 74.79 17.90
CA THR A 365 -23.61 74.02 18.91
C THR A 365 -24.21 72.61 19.00
N SER A 366 -23.63 71.65 18.27
CA SER A 366 -23.97 70.24 18.37
C SER A 366 -23.09 69.52 19.40
N SER A 367 -23.66 68.64 20.21
CA SER A 367 -22.92 67.73 21.11
C SER A 367 -23.29 66.26 20.84
N PRO A 368 -22.37 65.31 21.07
CA PRO A 368 -22.69 63.88 20.98
C PRO A 368 -23.70 63.50 22.06
N GLY A 369 -24.76 62.80 21.66
CA GLY A 369 -25.75 62.17 22.53
C GLY A 369 -25.36 60.75 22.93
N THR A 370 -26.35 59.87 23.02
CA THR A 370 -26.17 58.46 23.41
C THR A 370 -25.57 57.61 22.28
N SER A 371 -24.77 56.59 22.61
CA SER A 371 -24.22 55.63 21.64
C SER A 371 -24.81 54.24 21.87
N GLN A 372 -25.21 53.57 20.79
CA GLN A 372 -25.69 52.18 20.77
C GLN A 372 -24.63 51.29 20.14
N GLN A 373 -24.11 50.35 20.92
CA GLN A 373 -23.12 49.37 20.47
C GLN A 373 -23.68 47.96 20.55
N ALA A 374 -23.43 47.15 19.53
CA ALA A 374 -23.75 45.74 19.53
C ALA A 374 -22.71 44.95 18.73
N GLU A 375 -22.41 43.73 19.18
CA GLU A 375 -21.54 42.82 18.45
C GLU A 375 -21.91 41.35 18.65
N ALA A 376 -21.68 40.55 17.61
CA ALA A 376 -21.80 39.11 17.58
C ALA A 376 -20.64 38.54 16.75
N MET A 377 -19.44 38.56 17.33
CA MET A 377 -18.17 38.19 16.67
C MET A 377 -17.70 36.77 16.96
N ASP A 378 -18.31 36.07 17.91
CA ASP A 378 -18.05 34.64 18.16
C ASP A 378 -18.77 33.79 17.11
N ALA A 379 -18.01 33.09 16.28
CA ALA A 379 -18.51 32.19 15.23
C ALA A 379 -19.22 30.94 15.76
N THR A 380 -19.03 30.59 17.05
CA THR A 380 -19.52 29.36 17.70
C THR A 380 -19.28 28.13 16.81
N ALA A 381 -18.07 28.03 16.27
CA ALA A 381 -17.74 27.08 15.22
C ALA A 381 -17.37 25.71 15.80
N SER A 382 -17.94 24.64 15.23
CA SER A 382 -17.62 23.25 15.56
C SER A 382 -17.55 22.41 14.29
N ALA A 383 -16.82 21.29 14.33
CA ALA A 383 -16.77 20.37 13.21
C ALA A 383 -16.59 18.92 13.65
N ILE A 384 -17.05 18.00 12.81
CA ILE A 384 -16.90 16.55 13.00
C ILE A 384 -16.33 15.91 11.74
N ILE A 385 -15.56 14.85 11.95
CA ILE A 385 -15.09 13.94 10.90
C ILE A 385 -15.67 12.57 11.20
N LYS A 386 -16.39 11.96 10.27
CA LYS A 386 -16.97 10.61 10.43
C LYS A 386 -16.87 9.80 9.14
N ALA A 387 -17.19 8.50 9.22
CA ALA A 387 -17.05 7.56 8.11
C ALA A 387 -18.17 7.71 7.08
N ASP A 388 -17.84 7.44 5.82
CA ASP A 388 -18.76 7.24 4.71
C ASP A 388 -19.82 8.33 4.55
N SER A 389 -21.09 7.96 4.59
CA SER A 389 -22.24 8.84 4.43
C SER A 389 -22.81 9.21 5.79
N ARG A 390 -23.16 10.49 5.95
CA ARG A 390 -23.74 11.04 7.18
C ARG A 390 -25.02 10.28 7.56
N GLY A 391 -25.07 9.73 8.77
CA GLY A 391 -26.20 8.95 9.28
C GLY A 391 -26.25 7.48 8.86
N ALA A 392 -25.27 7.01 8.09
CA ALA A 392 -25.11 5.61 7.68
C ALA A 392 -23.64 5.17 7.81
N GLU A 393 -22.96 5.63 8.86
CA GLU A 393 -21.54 5.39 9.11
C GLU A 393 -21.29 3.88 9.30
N ARG A 394 -20.52 3.26 8.41
CA ARG A 394 -20.19 1.82 8.52
C ARG A 394 -19.04 1.54 9.48
N PHE A 395 -18.32 2.58 9.88
CA PHE A 395 -17.16 2.51 10.76
C PHE A 395 -17.23 3.57 11.85
N ASP A 396 -16.77 3.21 13.04
CA ASP A 396 -16.55 4.16 14.13
C ASP A 396 -15.11 4.69 14.02
N VAL A 397 -14.96 5.90 13.45
CA VAL A 397 -13.66 6.53 13.20
C VAL A 397 -12.84 6.76 14.48
N LEU A 398 -13.46 6.75 15.66
CA LEU A 398 -12.73 6.85 16.93
C LEU A 398 -11.98 5.54 17.23
N LYS A 399 -12.56 4.40 16.85
CA LYS A 399 -12.04 3.04 17.13
C LYS A 399 -11.20 2.46 15.99
N GLY A 400 -11.58 2.75 14.75
CA GLY A 400 -10.92 2.23 13.56
C GLY A 400 -11.73 2.46 12.29
N ILE A 401 -11.08 3.01 11.27
CA ILE A 401 -11.54 2.99 9.89
C ILE A 401 -10.39 2.51 8.99
N PRO A 402 -10.64 1.56 8.06
CA PRO A 402 -9.63 1.15 7.09
C PRO A 402 -9.24 2.27 6.13
N THR A 403 -8.04 2.20 5.58
CA THR A 403 -7.72 2.91 4.33
C THR A 403 -8.67 2.50 3.20
N SER A 404 -8.76 3.31 2.15
CA SER A 404 -9.70 3.09 1.02
C SER A 404 -11.19 3.11 1.39
N GLU A 405 -11.52 3.50 2.63
CA GLU A 405 -12.85 3.97 3.01
C GLU A 405 -12.89 5.49 2.97
N SER A 406 -14.11 6.03 2.95
CA SER A 406 -14.31 7.47 2.82
C SER A 406 -14.64 8.13 4.16
N LEU A 407 -14.29 9.40 4.28
CA LEU A 407 -14.70 10.26 5.37
C LEU A 407 -15.65 11.35 4.84
N TYR A 408 -16.44 11.90 5.74
CA TYR A 408 -17.10 13.17 5.55
C TYR A 408 -16.72 14.15 6.65
N VAL A 409 -16.74 15.43 6.31
CA VAL A 409 -16.53 16.54 7.24
C VAL A 409 -17.78 17.39 7.25
N ASN A 410 -18.27 17.71 8.44
CA ASN A 410 -19.40 18.62 8.62
C ASN A 410 -19.02 19.66 9.66
N ALA A 411 -19.12 20.94 9.31
CA ALA A 411 -18.93 22.04 10.24
C ALA A 411 -20.24 22.80 10.46
N SER A 412 -20.35 23.44 11.63
CA SER A 412 -21.45 24.35 11.97
C SER A 412 -20.87 25.65 12.51
N ALA A 413 -21.50 26.78 12.19
CA ALA A 413 -21.13 28.10 12.67
C ALA A 413 -22.27 29.09 12.45
N LYS A 414 -22.13 30.32 12.93
CA LYS A 414 -23.08 31.41 12.64
C LYS A 414 -23.08 31.78 11.15
N ALA A 415 -24.24 32.15 10.63
CA ALA A 415 -24.41 32.51 9.21
C ALA A 415 -23.72 33.83 8.85
N TYR A 416 -23.63 34.75 9.79
CA TYR A 416 -22.92 36.03 9.67
C TYR A 416 -22.40 36.50 11.03
N LEU A 417 -21.45 37.42 11.03
CA LEU A 417 -20.98 38.12 12.22
C LEU A 417 -21.16 39.62 12.02
N TYR A 418 -21.30 40.37 13.10
CA TYR A 418 -21.38 41.83 12.99
C TYR A 418 -20.84 42.51 14.23
N ARG A 419 -20.44 43.78 14.05
CA ARG A 419 -20.31 44.74 15.13
C ARG A 419 -20.64 46.14 14.62
N ASN A 420 -21.31 46.93 15.45
CA ASN A 420 -21.74 48.26 15.09
C ASN A 420 -21.69 49.23 16.26
N THR A 421 -21.51 50.50 15.92
CA THR A 421 -21.62 51.66 16.81
C THR A 421 -22.47 52.70 16.10
N PHE A 422 -23.66 52.99 16.65
CA PHE A 422 -24.53 54.07 16.19
C PHE A 422 -24.53 55.18 17.23
N THR A 423 -24.32 56.43 16.82
CA THR A 423 -24.18 57.54 17.75
C THR A 423 -25.20 58.61 17.46
N GLU A 424 -25.90 59.05 18.50
CA GLU A 424 -26.87 60.13 18.44
C GLU A 424 -26.12 61.48 18.44
N VAL A 425 -26.59 62.43 17.65
CA VAL A 425 -26.14 63.82 17.62
C VAL A 425 -27.30 64.70 18.07
N LYS A 426 -27.10 65.49 19.13
CA LYS A 426 -28.10 66.43 19.64
C LYS A 426 -27.59 67.86 19.50
N GLY A 427 -28.49 68.78 19.19
CA GLY A 427 -28.15 70.20 19.14
C GLY A 427 -29.38 71.08 19.19
N SER A 428 -29.14 72.39 19.18
CA SER A 428 -30.18 73.38 18.98
C SER A 428 -29.69 74.49 18.06
N LYS A 429 -30.59 74.96 17.20
CA LYS A 429 -30.34 76.07 16.28
C LYS A 429 -31.31 77.20 16.58
N SER A 430 -30.80 78.42 16.53
CA SER A 430 -31.55 79.63 16.86
C SER A 430 -31.88 80.42 15.60
N TYR A 431 -33.15 80.76 15.42
CA TYR A 431 -33.66 81.47 14.25
C TYR A 431 -34.09 82.90 14.61
N PRO A 432 -33.38 83.92 14.12
CA PRO A 432 -33.75 85.31 14.37
C PRO A 432 -34.96 85.70 13.51
N ILE A 433 -36.06 86.11 14.14
CA ILE A 433 -37.27 86.60 13.45
C ILE A 433 -37.68 87.95 14.03
N THR A 434 -38.16 88.85 13.16
CA THR A 434 -38.74 90.12 13.60
C THR A 434 -40.26 90.11 13.49
N VAL A 435 -40.91 90.63 14.52
CA VAL A 435 -42.35 90.86 14.55
C VAL A 435 -42.57 92.37 14.62
N SER A 436 -43.36 92.91 13.70
CA SER A 436 -43.65 94.34 13.64
C SER A 436 -45.15 94.62 13.71
N ARG A 437 -45.49 95.72 14.37
CA ARG A 437 -46.85 96.28 14.35
C ARG A 437 -46.76 97.78 14.14
N THR A 438 -47.56 98.29 13.21
CA THR A 438 -47.73 99.74 13.00
C THR A 438 -48.85 100.25 13.88
N TYR A 439 -48.51 101.18 14.77
CA TYR A 439 -49.48 101.89 15.59
C TYR A 439 -49.81 103.23 14.94
N THR A 440 -51.10 103.50 14.76
CA THR A 440 -51.57 104.82 14.36
C THR A 440 -51.87 105.61 15.62
N LEU A 441 -51.06 106.63 15.90
CA LEU A 441 -51.14 107.47 17.08
C LEU A 441 -51.89 108.75 16.71
N SER A 442 -53.00 109.01 17.38
CA SER A 442 -53.82 110.20 17.10
C SER A 442 -54.06 111.02 18.37
N TRP A 443 -53.87 112.33 18.27
CA TRP A 443 -54.11 113.29 19.36
C TRP A 443 -54.55 114.66 18.82
N THR A 444 -55.12 115.50 19.67
CA THR A 444 -55.59 116.84 19.33
C THR A 444 -54.70 117.88 20.00
N GLU A 445 -54.07 118.76 19.21
CA GLU A 445 -53.22 119.85 19.67
C GLU A 445 -53.97 121.18 19.54
N TYR A 446 -53.90 122.05 20.54
CA TYR A 446 -54.56 123.37 20.51
C TYR A 446 -53.53 124.45 20.21
N VAL A 447 -53.59 125.04 19.01
CA VAL A 447 -52.64 126.07 18.54
C VAL A 447 -53.27 127.47 18.61
N PRO A 448 -52.48 128.56 18.73
CA PRO A 448 -53.02 129.92 18.76
C PRO A 448 -53.81 130.24 17.48
N GLY A 449 -55.07 130.63 17.65
CA GLY A 449 -55.95 131.14 16.60
C GLY A 449 -55.89 132.67 16.51
N PRO A 450 -56.52 133.26 15.47
CA PRO A 450 -56.61 134.71 15.35
C PRO A 450 -57.26 135.30 16.62
N PRO A 451 -56.76 136.45 17.13
CA PRO A 451 -57.37 137.10 18.28
C PRO A 451 -58.86 137.34 18.03
N ASP A 452 -59.68 137.16 19.05
CA ASP A 452 -61.10 137.51 18.94
C ASP A 452 -61.28 139.02 18.72
N SER A 453 -62.52 139.44 18.48
CA SER A 453 -62.87 140.84 18.19
C SER A 453 -62.50 141.83 19.31
N GLU A 454 -62.03 141.35 20.47
CA GLU A 454 -61.63 142.14 21.64
C GLU A 454 -60.12 142.06 21.92
N GLY A 455 -59.37 141.32 21.09
CA GLY A 455 -57.90 141.21 21.18
C GLY A 455 -57.38 140.08 22.07
N HIS A 456 -58.23 139.16 22.55
CA HIS A 456 -57.81 138.01 23.35
C HIS A 456 -57.38 136.83 22.46
N SER A 457 -56.32 136.13 22.87
CA SER A 457 -55.79 134.95 22.16
C SER A 457 -56.80 133.81 22.15
N THR A 458 -57.22 133.34 20.97
CA THR A 458 -58.03 132.11 20.82
C THR A 458 -57.13 130.89 20.60
N THR A 459 -57.64 129.67 20.80
CA THR A 459 -56.95 128.43 20.37
C THR A 459 -57.86 127.59 19.48
N VAL A 460 -57.28 126.98 18.44
CA VAL A 460 -57.99 126.14 17.46
C VAL A 460 -57.53 124.69 17.63
N PRO A 461 -58.45 123.71 17.73
CA PRO A 461 -58.07 122.30 17.78
C PRO A 461 -57.57 121.85 16.40
N VAL A 462 -56.37 121.29 16.36
CA VAL A 462 -55.77 120.68 15.16
C VAL A 462 -55.55 119.20 15.44
N SER A 463 -56.18 118.34 14.65
CA SER A 463 -55.94 116.91 14.71
C SER A 463 -54.54 116.60 14.20
N ARG A 464 -53.77 115.89 15.03
CA ARG A 464 -52.45 115.36 14.69
C ARG A 464 -52.53 113.84 14.61
N SER A 465 -51.94 113.28 13.57
CA SER A 465 -51.76 111.85 13.40
C SER A 465 -50.30 111.58 13.11
N ASP A 466 -49.80 110.52 13.71
CA ASP A 466 -48.46 110.00 13.45
C ASP A 466 -48.55 108.48 13.41
N THR A 467 -47.62 107.84 12.70
CA THR A 467 -47.55 106.39 12.63
C THR A 467 -46.22 105.95 13.18
N GLN A 468 -46.25 105.06 14.17
CA GLN A 468 -45.05 104.50 14.75
C GLN A 468 -45.07 102.98 14.61
N THR A 469 -44.14 102.45 13.83
CA THR A 469 -43.93 101.00 13.72
C THR A 469 -42.97 100.56 14.82
N VAL A 470 -43.41 99.65 15.66
CA VAL A 470 -42.54 98.96 16.61
C VAL A 470 -42.18 97.62 16.02
N THR A 471 -40.88 97.36 15.92
CA THR A 471 -40.32 96.08 15.49
C THR A 471 -39.57 95.49 16.68
N GLN A 472 -39.94 94.27 17.08
CA GLN A 472 -39.22 93.52 18.10
C GLN A 472 -38.58 92.28 17.47
N SER A 473 -37.33 92.01 17.87
CA SER A 473 -36.59 90.83 17.42
C SER A 473 -36.69 89.72 18.45
N TYR A 474 -37.00 88.51 17.99
CA TYR A 474 -37.03 87.29 18.78
C TYR A 474 -36.07 86.27 18.19
N ASN A 475 -35.44 85.47 19.06
CA ASN A 475 -34.67 84.31 18.68
C ASN A 475 -35.46 83.07 19.05
N VAL A 476 -35.86 82.30 18.03
CA VAL A 476 -36.66 81.10 18.19
C VAL A 476 -35.76 79.89 18.13
N GLU A 477 -35.63 79.17 19.24
CA GLU A 477 -34.77 78.00 19.34
C GLU A 477 -35.53 76.74 18.88
N ARG A 478 -34.87 75.90 18.06
CA ARG A 478 -35.37 74.58 17.69
C ARG A 478 -34.31 73.53 18.01
N LYS A 479 -34.72 72.52 18.77
CA LYS A 479 -33.86 71.38 19.12
C LYS A 479 -33.93 70.32 18.03
N TYR A 480 -32.83 69.63 17.83
CA TYR A 480 -32.75 68.53 16.89
C TYR A 480 -31.99 67.31 17.43
N SER A 481 -32.34 66.11 16.98
CA SER A 481 -31.61 64.86 17.25
C SER A 481 -31.66 63.91 16.06
N TYR A 482 -30.51 63.37 15.65
CA TYR A 482 -30.39 62.33 14.62
C TYR A 482 -29.25 61.35 14.93
N TRP A 483 -29.17 60.23 14.22
CA TRP A 483 -28.20 59.16 14.43
C TRP A 483 -27.26 58.98 13.25
N LEU A 484 -25.98 58.76 13.57
CA LEU A 484 -24.89 58.47 12.65
C LEU A 484 -24.41 57.02 12.78
N VAL A 485 -23.87 56.47 11.69
CA VAL A 485 -23.20 55.18 11.65
C VAL A 485 -21.69 55.37 11.82
N ASP A 486 -21.23 55.48 13.07
CA ASP A 486 -19.79 55.62 13.37
C ASP A 486 -19.00 54.37 12.99
N ARG A 487 -19.57 53.19 13.23
CA ARG A 487 -18.97 51.90 12.87
C ARG A 487 -20.03 50.89 12.44
N LEU A 488 -19.77 50.19 11.34
CA LEU A 488 -20.56 49.05 10.90
C LEU A 488 -19.66 48.04 10.21
N GLU A 489 -19.48 46.87 10.81
CA GLU A 489 -18.82 45.72 10.21
C GLU A 489 -19.81 44.57 10.14
N VAL A 490 -20.03 44.04 8.94
CA VAL A 490 -20.82 42.82 8.73
C VAL A 490 -19.99 41.83 7.93
N TYR A 491 -19.96 40.58 8.39
CA TYR A 491 -19.17 39.50 7.81
C TYR A 491 -20.06 38.35 7.35
N GLY A 492 -19.82 37.85 6.15
CA GLY A 492 -20.46 36.65 5.60
C GLY A 492 -19.56 35.42 5.70
N LEU A 493 -20.14 34.25 5.94
CA LEU A 493 -19.42 32.99 5.96
C LEU A 493 -18.79 32.71 4.58
N GLN A 494 -17.51 32.31 4.56
CA GLN A 494 -16.81 31.96 3.33
C GLN A 494 -16.57 30.46 3.21
N LYS A 495 -15.81 29.89 4.15
CA LYS A 495 -15.31 28.52 4.08
C LYS A 495 -14.83 28.01 5.44
N VAL A 496 -14.61 26.70 5.54
CA VAL A 496 -13.88 26.07 6.64
C VAL A 496 -12.76 25.19 6.09
N THR A 497 -11.63 25.14 6.78
CA THR A 497 -10.55 24.18 6.52
C THR A 497 -10.42 23.25 7.72
N VAL A 498 -10.34 21.94 7.49
CA VAL A 498 -10.16 20.91 8.52
C VAL A 498 -8.95 20.06 8.18
N VAL A 499 -8.11 19.79 9.18
CA VAL A 499 -6.84 19.06 9.06
C VAL A 499 -6.94 17.80 9.92
N ASN A 500 -6.56 16.65 9.37
CA ASN A 500 -6.42 15.39 10.08
C ASN A 500 -5.55 14.44 9.25
N TYR A 501 -4.76 13.59 9.92
CA TYR A 501 -3.92 12.57 9.27
C TYR A 501 -4.69 11.73 8.23
N ALA A 502 -5.94 11.35 8.48
CA ALA A 502 -6.72 10.46 7.63
C ALA A 502 -7.29 11.15 6.38
N LEU A 503 -7.50 12.48 6.41
CA LEU A 503 -8.07 13.23 5.28
C LEU A 503 -7.14 13.23 4.05
N PRO A 504 -7.67 13.24 2.81
CA PRO A 504 -6.87 13.38 1.59
C PRO A 504 -5.89 14.56 1.72
N SER A 505 -4.62 14.34 1.38
CA SER A 505 -3.56 15.37 1.51
C SER A 505 -3.40 15.97 2.93
N GLY A 506 -3.97 15.33 3.96
CA GLY A 506 -3.93 15.79 5.36
C GLY A 506 -4.91 16.90 5.71
N SER A 507 -5.64 17.47 4.74
CA SER A 507 -6.59 18.56 4.98
C SER A 507 -7.66 18.67 3.89
N VAL A 508 -8.82 19.21 4.24
CA VAL A 508 -9.90 19.52 3.30
C VAL A 508 -10.43 20.93 3.56
N THR A 509 -10.86 21.60 2.49
CA THR A 509 -11.53 22.90 2.56
C THR A 509 -12.94 22.77 2.02
N LEU A 510 -13.93 23.15 2.83
CA LEU A 510 -15.34 23.20 2.44
C LEU A 510 -15.73 24.65 2.19
N GLN A 511 -16.19 24.96 0.98
CA GLN A 511 -16.81 26.24 0.67
C GLN A 511 -18.25 26.25 1.15
N ALA A 512 -18.76 27.42 1.55
CA ALA A 512 -20.17 27.55 1.91
C ALA A 512 -21.08 27.27 0.70
N ASN A 513 -21.84 26.17 0.76
CA ASN A 513 -22.78 25.77 -0.29
C ASN A 513 -24.22 26.08 0.11
N GLY A 514 -25.07 26.48 -0.84
CA GLY A 514 -26.46 26.86 -0.56
C GLY A 514 -26.61 28.03 0.45
N TYR A 515 -25.53 28.78 0.67
CA TYR A 515 -25.47 29.91 1.59
C TYR A 515 -25.68 31.22 0.84
N SER A 516 -26.53 32.09 1.39
CA SER A 516 -26.68 33.47 0.92
C SER A 516 -25.98 34.40 1.88
N THR A 517 -25.03 35.18 1.36
CA THR A 517 -24.35 36.23 2.13
C THR A 517 -25.36 37.28 2.61
N PRO A 518 -25.17 37.86 3.80
CA PRO A 518 -26.06 38.91 4.30
C PRO A 518 -26.04 40.11 3.34
N SER A 519 -27.20 40.65 3.03
CA SER A 519 -27.33 41.86 2.21
C SER A 519 -27.33 43.08 3.13
N VAL A 520 -26.38 43.99 2.93
CA VAL A 520 -26.24 45.20 3.76
C VAL A 520 -26.12 46.41 2.87
N SER A 521 -27.06 47.34 3.02
CA SER A 521 -26.95 48.69 2.46
C SER A 521 -26.85 49.68 3.61
N ALA A 522 -25.85 50.54 3.57
CA ALA A 522 -25.69 51.59 4.56
C ALA A 522 -25.07 52.83 3.94
N THR A 523 -25.59 53.99 4.36
CA THR A 523 -25.07 55.32 4.00
C THR A 523 -24.63 56.02 5.26
N HIS A 524 -23.49 56.70 5.18
CA HIS A 524 -22.95 57.50 6.25
C HIS A 524 -22.55 58.87 5.69
N ASP A 525 -22.99 59.94 6.34
CA ASP A 525 -22.50 61.30 6.10
C ASP A 525 -22.22 61.98 7.44
N VAL A 526 -21.05 62.60 7.59
CA VAL A 526 -20.68 63.28 8.83
C VAL A 526 -21.18 64.73 8.88
N ALA A 527 -21.58 65.30 7.74
CA ALA A 527 -21.95 66.70 7.64
C ALA A 527 -23.36 66.97 8.19
N ALA A 528 -23.48 67.85 9.18
CA ALA A 528 -24.78 68.21 9.77
C ALA A 528 -25.81 68.73 8.74
N THR A 529 -25.36 69.37 7.67
CA THR A 529 -26.20 69.84 6.55
C THR A 529 -26.84 68.70 5.76
N SER A 530 -26.25 67.50 5.78
CA SER A 530 -26.86 66.29 5.20
C SER A 530 -27.96 65.72 6.08
N HIS A 531 -28.04 66.11 7.35
CA HIS A 531 -29.01 65.57 8.31
C HIS A 531 -30.07 66.58 8.76
N ILE A 532 -29.83 67.87 8.62
CA ILE A 532 -30.70 68.95 9.11
C ILE A 532 -31.26 69.74 7.93
N THR A 533 -32.57 69.98 7.94
CA THR A 533 -33.27 70.89 7.03
C THR A 533 -33.92 71.99 7.86
N ASP A 534 -33.47 73.22 7.63
CA ASP A 534 -33.96 74.41 8.33
C ASP A 534 -35.42 74.75 7.95
N PRO A 535 -36.23 75.26 8.90
CA PRO A 535 -37.57 75.74 8.60
C PRO A 535 -37.52 77.03 7.76
N VAL A 536 -38.43 77.14 6.80
CA VAL A 536 -38.64 78.40 6.07
C VAL A 536 -39.58 79.29 6.88
N TYR A 537 -39.14 80.47 7.26
CA TYR A 537 -39.92 81.46 8.01
C TYR A 537 -39.75 82.86 7.42
N ARG A 538 -40.68 83.76 7.76
CA ARG A 538 -40.66 85.17 7.35
C ARG A 538 -41.07 86.06 8.51
N ASN A 539 -40.62 87.31 8.49
CA ASN A 539 -41.01 88.31 9.48
C ASN A 539 -42.53 88.46 9.53
N VAL A 540 -43.07 88.60 10.74
CA VAL A 540 -44.51 88.67 10.99
C VAL A 540 -44.92 90.13 11.10
N VAL A 541 -45.90 90.54 10.30
CA VAL A 541 -46.55 91.85 10.45
C VAL A 541 -47.91 91.62 11.11
N LEU A 542 -48.06 92.12 12.33
CA LEU A 542 -49.33 92.05 13.05
C LEU A 542 -50.28 93.12 12.53
N SER A 543 -51.59 92.88 12.66
CA SER A 543 -52.60 93.87 12.27
C SER A 543 -52.39 95.19 13.02
N GLY A 544 -52.49 96.31 12.29
CA GLY A 544 -52.27 97.64 12.84
C GLY A 544 -53.26 98.00 13.93
N GLN A 545 -52.83 98.81 14.90
CA GLN A 545 -53.63 99.18 16.06
C GLN A 545 -53.63 100.70 16.25
N THR A 546 -54.80 101.28 16.49
CA THR A 546 -54.94 102.72 16.72
C THR A 546 -54.93 103.02 18.23
N VAL A 547 -54.13 104.00 18.64
CA VAL A 547 -54.03 104.45 20.04
C VAL A 547 -54.34 105.95 20.09
N TYR A 548 -55.32 106.32 20.91
CA TYR A 548 -55.80 107.71 21.04
C TYR A 548 -55.25 108.36 22.30
N GLY A 549 -54.52 109.47 22.16
CA GLY A 549 -53.81 110.15 23.26
C GLY A 549 -54.49 111.39 23.83
N GLY A 550 -55.70 111.73 23.39
CA GLY A 550 -56.40 112.92 23.88
C GLY A 550 -55.72 114.21 23.45
N SER A 551 -55.10 114.93 24.40
CA SER A 551 -54.47 116.25 24.18
C SER A 551 -52.94 116.21 24.01
N SER A 552 -52.32 115.03 23.98
CA SER A 552 -50.88 114.86 23.73
C SER A 552 -50.59 113.56 22.97
N ARG A 553 -49.43 113.48 22.31
CA ARG A 553 -49.02 112.28 21.54
C ARG A 553 -48.96 111.06 22.48
N PRO A 554 -49.77 110.01 22.26
CA PRO A 554 -49.75 108.82 23.12
C PRO A 554 -48.44 108.03 22.95
N SER A 555 -48.03 107.31 24.00
CA SER A 555 -46.93 106.34 23.91
C SER A 555 -47.41 105.02 23.33
N VAL A 556 -46.51 104.31 22.66
CA VAL A 556 -46.82 102.99 22.08
C VAL A 556 -46.88 101.93 23.20
N PRO A 557 -47.88 101.03 23.22
CA PRO A 557 -47.97 99.93 24.18
C PRO A 557 -46.73 99.03 24.16
N SER A 558 -46.32 98.53 25.34
CA SER A 558 -45.26 97.52 25.46
C SER A 558 -45.88 96.12 25.43
N GLU A 559 -45.86 95.48 24.27
CA GLU A 559 -46.37 94.13 24.06
C GLU A 559 -45.22 93.13 23.89
N ASN A 560 -45.47 91.86 24.23
CA ASN A 560 -44.57 90.75 23.98
C ASN A 560 -45.21 89.79 22.96
N TRP A 561 -44.68 89.80 21.75
CA TRP A 561 -45.09 89.01 20.60
C TRP A 561 -44.30 87.70 20.42
N LYS A 562 -43.74 87.17 21.51
CA LYS A 562 -42.96 85.92 21.49
C LYS A 562 -43.79 84.74 20.96
N SER A 563 -45.10 84.67 21.25
CA SER A 563 -45.95 83.57 20.76
C SER A 563 -46.13 83.62 19.24
N GLU A 564 -46.21 84.82 18.67
CA GLU A 564 -46.35 85.08 17.24
C GLU A 564 -45.05 84.80 16.50
N ALA A 565 -43.90 85.11 17.11
CA ALA A 565 -42.59 84.70 16.63
C ALA A 565 -42.42 83.17 16.63
N GLU A 566 -42.80 82.49 17.72
CA GLU A 566 -42.72 81.03 17.84
C GLU A 566 -43.59 80.30 16.82
N ASN A 567 -44.81 80.80 16.56
CA ASN A 567 -45.72 80.20 15.58
C ASN A 567 -45.28 80.42 14.13
N ALA A 568 -44.50 81.46 13.86
CA ALA A 568 -44.05 81.80 12.51
C ALA A 568 -42.79 81.04 12.07
N VAL A 569 -42.01 80.50 13.02
CA VAL A 569 -40.86 79.65 12.74
C VAL A 569 -41.28 78.18 12.84
N GLY A 570 -41.26 77.49 11.70
CA GLY A 570 -41.55 76.05 11.65
C GLY A 570 -40.58 75.20 12.48
N LYS A 571 -40.83 73.90 12.57
CA LYS A 571 -39.91 72.96 13.22
C LYS A 571 -38.74 72.61 12.30
N ILE A 572 -37.57 72.37 12.89
CA ILE A 572 -36.44 71.75 12.16
C ILE A 572 -36.86 70.37 11.70
N LYS A 573 -36.44 69.98 10.50
CA LYS A 573 -36.54 68.60 10.04
C LYS A 573 -35.17 67.93 10.07
N VAL A 574 -35.12 66.68 10.50
CA VAL A 574 -33.91 65.87 10.59
C VAL A 574 -34.08 64.52 9.89
N LYS A 575 -32.96 63.91 9.50
CA LYS A 575 -32.90 62.51 9.08
C LYS A 575 -31.63 61.82 9.61
N ASN A 576 -31.73 60.54 9.92
CA ASN A 576 -30.56 59.73 10.27
C ASN A 576 -29.72 59.38 9.02
N ASP A 577 -28.54 58.80 9.28
CA ASP A 577 -27.93 57.84 8.38
C ASP A 577 -28.88 56.66 8.08
N THR A 578 -28.51 55.82 7.11
CA THR A 578 -29.35 54.68 6.72
C THR A 578 -28.62 53.37 6.92
N VAL A 579 -29.30 52.37 7.49
CA VAL A 579 -28.83 50.97 7.54
C VAL A 579 -30.01 50.06 7.23
N VAL A 580 -29.87 49.26 6.18
CA VAL A 580 -30.81 48.20 5.79
C VAL A 580 -30.05 46.87 5.79
N PHE A 581 -30.50 45.93 6.60
CA PHE A 581 -29.89 44.61 6.77
C PHE A 581 -30.90 43.53 6.37
N ASN A 582 -30.56 42.69 5.38
CA ASN A 582 -31.44 41.65 4.82
C ASN A 582 -32.86 42.16 4.49
N GLY A 583 -32.96 43.39 3.96
CA GLY A 583 -34.23 44.04 3.63
C GLY A 583 -34.97 44.69 4.82
N GLN A 584 -34.50 44.50 6.06
CA GLN A 584 -35.04 45.18 7.24
C GLN A 584 -34.32 46.51 7.48
N THR A 585 -35.07 47.60 7.59
CA THR A 585 -34.53 48.91 7.98
C THR A 585 -34.14 48.89 9.46
N ILE A 586 -32.83 48.97 9.72
CA ILE A 586 -32.24 49.08 11.06
C ILE A 586 -32.12 50.54 11.46
N MET A 587 -31.72 51.42 10.52
CA MET A 587 -31.68 52.86 10.73
C MET A 587 -32.39 53.54 9.56
N ASP A 588 -33.45 54.27 9.87
CA ASP A 588 -34.37 54.90 8.90
C ASP A 588 -33.97 56.36 8.65
N ASN A 589 -33.78 56.71 7.38
CA ASN A 589 -33.37 58.05 6.92
C ASN A 589 -34.56 58.94 6.50
N ARG A 590 -35.80 58.56 6.83
CA ARG A 590 -36.95 59.44 6.60
C ARG A 590 -36.78 60.78 7.29
N THR A 591 -37.18 61.84 6.61
CA THR A 591 -37.16 63.19 7.15
C THR A 591 -38.34 63.39 8.12
N VAL A 592 -38.05 63.71 9.38
CA VAL A 592 -39.06 63.96 10.43
C VAL A 592 -38.76 65.26 11.17
N GLU A 593 -39.74 65.79 11.90
CA GLU A 593 -39.53 67.02 12.69
C GLU A 593 -38.79 66.71 14.00
N GLU A 594 -37.79 67.54 14.31
CA GLU A 594 -37.03 67.62 15.56
C GLU A 594 -36.19 66.37 15.89
N THR A 595 -36.80 65.20 16.07
CA THR A 595 -36.12 63.98 16.54
C THR A 595 -36.33 62.83 15.57
N ALA A 596 -35.24 62.38 14.94
CA ALA A 596 -35.22 61.19 14.12
C ALA A 596 -35.38 59.91 14.97
N PRO A 597 -35.99 58.84 14.42
CA PRO A 597 -36.20 57.60 15.17
C PRO A 597 -34.88 56.97 15.58
N ALA A 598 -34.83 56.38 16.78
CA ALA A 598 -33.66 55.63 17.22
C ALA A 598 -33.42 54.38 16.34
N PRO A 599 -32.17 53.97 16.13
CA PRO A 599 -31.85 52.75 15.39
C PRO A 599 -32.39 51.51 16.10
N GLY A 600 -32.75 50.51 15.30
CA GLY A 600 -33.02 49.15 15.77
C GLY A 600 -31.73 48.34 15.95
N ALA A 601 -31.89 47.06 16.32
CA ALA A 601 -30.79 46.12 16.44
C ALA A 601 -30.65 45.28 15.16
N ILE A 602 -29.41 44.99 14.76
CA ILE A 602 -29.14 43.95 13.75
C ILE A 602 -29.63 42.61 14.32
N PRO A 603 -30.42 41.81 13.56
CA PRO A 603 -30.91 40.53 14.05
C PRO A 603 -29.78 39.57 14.46
N ALA A 604 -30.03 38.79 15.51
CA ALA A 604 -29.09 37.77 15.96
C ALA A 604 -28.83 36.74 14.84
N SER A 605 -27.55 36.40 14.65
CA SER A 605 -27.13 35.51 13.58
C SER A 605 -27.55 34.06 13.88
N PRO A 606 -28.31 33.40 12.98
CA PRO A 606 -28.66 32.00 13.14
C PRO A 606 -27.44 31.10 12.87
N MET A 607 -27.48 29.86 13.35
CA MET A 607 -26.55 28.82 12.88
C MET A 607 -26.86 28.48 11.42
N ILE A 608 -25.83 28.19 10.64
CA ILE A 608 -25.99 27.68 9.27
C ILE A 608 -26.69 26.32 9.25
N GLY A 609 -27.35 26.03 8.11
CA GLY A 609 -27.88 24.69 7.85
C GLY A 609 -26.78 23.63 7.79
N GLN A 610 -27.12 22.38 8.12
CA GLN A 610 -26.16 21.28 8.23
C GLN A 610 -25.38 21.00 6.93
N ASP A 611 -25.94 21.38 5.78
CA ASP A 611 -25.37 21.14 4.45
C ASP A 611 -24.49 22.29 3.93
N VAL A 612 -24.46 23.42 4.65
CA VAL A 612 -23.74 24.61 4.19
C VAL A 612 -22.23 24.38 4.19
N LEU A 613 -21.69 23.74 5.22
CA LEU A 613 -20.28 23.35 5.32
C LEU A 613 -20.19 21.83 5.48
N TYR A 614 -20.63 21.12 4.44
CA TYR A 614 -20.59 19.67 4.36
C TYR A 614 -19.81 19.21 3.12
N GLY A 615 -18.93 18.24 3.31
CA GLY A 615 -18.26 17.54 2.23
C GLY A 615 -18.10 16.06 2.57
N SER A 616 -18.19 15.20 1.57
CA SER A 616 -18.08 13.74 1.71
C SER A 616 -17.27 13.14 0.57
N GLY A 617 -17.00 11.83 0.64
CA GLY A 617 -16.18 11.14 -0.35
C GLY A 617 -14.68 11.40 -0.19
N PHE A 618 -14.25 11.85 0.99
CA PHE A 618 -12.84 12.06 1.31
C PHE A 618 -12.15 10.73 1.59
N VAL A 619 -11.69 10.05 0.54
CA VAL A 619 -11.08 8.72 0.64
C VAL A 619 -9.75 8.77 1.39
N ILE A 620 -9.59 7.89 2.38
CA ILE A 620 -8.32 7.73 3.10
C ILE A 620 -7.31 7.05 2.17
N ASP A 621 -6.18 7.71 1.95
CA ASP A 621 -5.09 7.22 1.10
C ASP A 621 -4.64 5.79 1.51
N PRO A 622 -4.59 4.83 0.55
CA PRO A 622 -4.19 3.43 0.80
C PRO A 622 -2.77 3.27 1.34
N THR A 623 -1.91 4.28 1.24
CA THR A 623 -0.53 4.25 1.73
C THR A 623 -0.40 4.68 3.20
N LYS A 624 -1.47 5.21 3.82
CA LYS A 624 -1.44 5.67 5.20
C LYS A 624 -1.41 4.51 6.18
N THR A 625 -0.29 4.38 6.86
CA THR A 625 -0.12 3.36 7.90
C THR A 625 -1.14 3.51 9.03
N ASN A 626 -1.50 2.37 9.61
CA ASN A 626 -2.30 2.33 10.82
C ASN A 626 -1.77 3.30 11.89
N LYS A 627 -2.63 4.21 12.37
CA LYS A 627 -2.34 5.13 13.47
C LYS A 627 -3.57 5.39 14.33
N ALA A 628 -3.42 5.24 15.64
CA ALA A 628 -4.47 5.50 16.60
C ALA A 628 -4.66 7.01 16.84
N SER A 629 -5.92 7.41 17.04
CA SER A 629 -6.33 8.70 17.62
C SER A 629 -5.60 9.92 17.04
N GLN A 630 -5.49 10.00 15.71
CA GLN A 630 -4.81 11.12 15.08
C GLN A 630 -5.60 12.41 15.28
N PRO A 631 -4.97 13.48 15.78
CA PRO A 631 -5.65 14.71 16.17
C PRO A 631 -6.19 15.46 14.94
N SER A 632 -7.24 16.23 15.17
CA SER A 632 -7.91 17.06 14.17
C SER A 632 -7.87 18.52 14.59
N THR A 633 -7.69 19.44 13.63
CA THR A 633 -7.81 20.89 13.85
C THR A 633 -8.59 21.52 12.71
N GLY A 634 -9.13 22.72 12.91
CA GLY A 634 -9.80 23.44 11.83
C GLY A 634 -9.80 24.94 12.01
N THR A 635 -10.12 25.65 10.93
CA THR A 635 -10.24 27.11 10.90
C THR A 635 -11.44 27.49 10.04
N ILE A 636 -12.31 28.33 10.56
CA ILE A 636 -13.44 28.91 9.81
C ILE A 636 -13.13 30.33 9.39
N TYR A 637 -13.61 30.74 8.21
CA TYR A 637 -13.30 32.01 7.58
C TYR A 637 -14.57 32.78 7.24
N TYR A 638 -14.57 34.08 7.56
CA TYR A 638 -15.62 35.03 7.22
C TYR A 638 -15.03 36.20 6.43
N THR A 639 -15.75 36.63 5.39
CA THR A 639 -15.37 37.75 4.52
C THR A 639 -16.15 39.01 4.90
N LEU A 640 -15.50 40.16 4.91
CA LEU A 640 -16.15 41.45 5.16
C LEU A 640 -17.12 41.78 4.01
N VAL A 641 -18.40 41.96 4.34
CA VAL A 641 -19.47 42.32 3.40
C VAL A 641 -19.66 43.84 3.35
N LYS A 642 -19.66 44.50 4.51
CA LYS A 642 -19.76 45.96 4.62
C LYS A 642 -18.92 46.45 5.79
N GLY A 643 -18.10 47.47 5.54
CA GLY A 643 -17.26 48.15 6.54
C GLY A 643 -17.47 49.66 6.46
N ILE A 644 -17.88 50.27 7.57
CA ILE A 644 -17.89 51.73 7.80
C ILE A 644 -17.12 51.93 9.11
N GLY A 645 -16.16 52.85 9.13
CA GLY A 645 -15.28 53.07 10.28
C GLY A 645 -14.24 51.96 10.52
N GLY A 646 -14.05 51.01 9.58
CA GLY A 646 -13.05 49.94 9.65
C GLY A 646 -13.54 48.57 9.13
N GLY A 647 -12.73 47.52 9.35
CA GLY A 647 -13.05 46.12 9.06
C GLY A 647 -12.03 45.38 8.17
N SER A 648 -11.85 44.08 8.41
CA SER A 648 -11.05 43.17 7.57
C SER A 648 -11.54 41.73 7.73
N ASN A 649 -11.25 40.84 6.78
CA ASN A 649 -11.68 39.43 6.85
C ASN A 649 -11.27 38.77 8.18
N GLN A 650 -12.12 37.90 8.70
CA GLN A 650 -11.96 37.27 10.01
C GLN A 650 -11.78 35.76 9.87
N SER A 651 -11.02 35.17 10.79
CA SER A 651 -10.87 33.72 10.88
C SER A 651 -10.79 33.26 12.33
N PHE A 652 -11.39 32.12 12.64
CA PHE A 652 -11.47 31.57 13.99
C PHE A 652 -11.06 30.09 14.01
N PRO A 653 -10.26 29.66 15.00
CA PRO A 653 -9.92 28.25 15.15
C PRO A 653 -11.14 27.44 15.60
N ILE A 654 -11.19 26.17 15.19
CA ILE A 654 -12.12 25.15 15.67
C ILE A 654 -11.31 24.15 16.48
N ASN A 655 -11.46 24.19 17.80
CA ASN A 655 -10.63 23.41 18.71
C ASN A 655 -11.19 22.00 18.97
N ASP A 656 -12.52 21.84 18.95
CA ASP A 656 -13.19 20.58 19.27
C ASP A 656 -13.59 19.83 18.00
N ILE A 657 -12.63 19.12 17.41
CA ILE A 657 -12.87 18.18 16.30
C ILE A 657 -12.40 16.79 16.74
N ASN A 658 -13.25 15.79 16.55
CA ASN A 658 -12.92 14.43 16.97
C ASN A 658 -11.69 13.87 16.25
N PRO A 659 -10.86 13.04 16.91
CA PRO A 659 -9.73 12.38 16.26
C PRO A 659 -10.21 11.26 15.33
N VAL A 660 -9.28 10.74 14.52
CA VAL A 660 -9.52 9.60 13.62
C VAL A 660 -8.45 8.52 13.83
N THR A 661 -8.89 7.27 14.01
CA THR A 661 -8.04 6.09 14.11
C THR A 661 -8.05 5.34 12.78
N VAL A 662 -6.91 5.30 12.08
CA VAL A 662 -6.75 4.52 10.84
C VAL A 662 -6.31 3.10 11.20
N HIS A 663 -7.05 2.09 10.75
CA HIS A 663 -6.75 0.69 11.00
C HIS A 663 -7.25 -0.21 9.87
N THR A 664 -6.35 -0.65 9.00
CA THR A 664 -6.70 -1.50 7.85
C THR A 664 -6.61 -2.98 8.25
N PRO A 665 -7.73 -3.73 8.27
CA PRO A 665 -7.78 -5.08 8.80
C PRO A 665 -7.35 -6.13 7.78
N VAL A 666 -6.61 -7.14 8.24
CA VAL A 666 -6.31 -8.37 7.53
C VAL A 666 -6.36 -9.58 8.45
N VAL A 667 -6.68 -10.73 7.86
CA VAL A 667 -6.75 -12.04 8.53
C VAL A 667 -5.94 -13.07 7.76
N ASN A 668 -5.56 -14.14 8.43
CA ASN A 668 -4.86 -15.28 7.87
C ASN A 668 -5.21 -16.55 8.65
N LEU A 669 -6.22 -17.27 8.17
CA LEU A 669 -6.61 -18.58 8.68
C LEU A 669 -6.22 -19.68 7.69
N ALA A 670 -4.97 -19.60 7.20
CA ALA A 670 -4.51 -20.55 6.19
C ALA A 670 -4.52 -22.00 6.69
N SER A 671 -4.77 -22.92 5.77
CA SER A 671 -4.77 -24.37 6.01
C SER A 671 -4.15 -25.12 4.85
N VAL A 672 -3.69 -26.35 5.13
CA VAL A 672 -3.17 -27.30 4.14
C VAL A 672 -4.05 -28.54 4.18
N ALA A 673 -4.43 -29.08 3.03
CA ALA A 673 -5.23 -30.29 2.94
C ALA A 673 -4.47 -31.51 3.49
N ASN A 674 -5.20 -32.43 4.13
CA ASN A 674 -4.64 -33.62 4.76
C ASN A 674 -4.95 -34.87 3.92
N ASP A 675 -3.95 -35.44 3.26
CA ASP A 675 -4.11 -36.63 2.40
C ASP A 675 -4.00 -37.94 3.18
N GLN A 676 -4.93 -38.15 4.12
CA GLN A 676 -4.94 -39.33 4.99
C GLN A 676 -5.12 -40.64 4.23
N ALA A 677 -5.88 -40.62 3.12
CA ALA A 677 -6.24 -41.81 2.36
C ALA A 677 -5.06 -42.50 1.66
N HIS A 678 -3.89 -41.85 1.61
CA HIS A 678 -2.66 -42.39 1.01
C HIS A 678 -1.52 -42.46 2.05
N ASN A 679 -1.84 -42.29 3.35
CA ASN A 679 -0.85 -42.33 4.42
C ASN A 679 -0.59 -43.78 4.85
N GLN A 680 0.56 -44.32 4.41
CA GLN A 680 0.98 -45.69 4.65
C GLN A 680 1.79 -45.90 5.93
N LYS A 681 1.96 -44.87 6.77
CA LYS A 681 2.79 -44.99 7.98
C LYS A 681 2.23 -46.01 8.96
N THR A 682 3.12 -46.79 9.58
CA THR A 682 2.77 -47.64 10.73
C THR A 682 2.16 -46.85 11.88
N VAL A 683 2.70 -45.66 12.15
CA VAL A 683 2.19 -44.72 13.16
C VAL A 683 2.02 -43.34 12.52
N PRO A 684 0.80 -42.97 12.08
CA PRO A 684 0.51 -41.63 11.58
C PRO A 684 0.77 -40.57 12.65
N THR A 685 1.28 -39.40 12.25
CA THR A 685 1.53 -38.30 13.19
C THR A 685 0.25 -37.51 13.42
N ALA A 686 -0.15 -37.37 14.68
CA ALA A 686 -1.32 -36.57 15.07
C ALA A 686 -1.09 -35.07 14.77
N ASP A 687 -2.19 -34.33 14.60
CA ASP A 687 -2.23 -32.87 14.43
C ASP A 687 -1.40 -32.30 13.26
N ARG A 688 -1.04 -33.13 12.28
CA ARG A 688 -0.33 -32.73 11.07
C ARG A 688 -1.09 -33.14 9.82
N SER A 689 -1.04 -32.28 8.81
CA SER A 689 -1.57 -32.64 7.49
C SER A 689 -0.56 -33.53 6.75
N ALA A 690 -0.99 -34.69 6.28
CA ALA A 690 -0.18 -35.59 5.48
C ALA A 690 -0.03 -35.05 4.05
N LEU A 691 1.21 -34.82 3.64
CA LEU A 691 1.62 -34.52 2.28
C LEU A 691 2.36 -35.72 1.73
N ILE A 692 1.93 -36.21 0.57
CA ILE A 692 2.41 -37.47 0.03
C ILE A 692 3.31 -37.19 -1.17
N LEU A 693 4.48 -37.83 -1.22
CA LEU A 693 5.40 -37.67 -2.36
C LEU A 693 4.72 -38.10 -3.67
N ASP A 694 5.04 -37.38 -4.74
CA ASP A 694 4.47 -37.58 -6.09
C ASP A 694 2.94 -37.41 -6.13
N ARG A 695 2.38 -36.53 -5.30
CA ARG A 695 0.95 -36.23 -5.28
C ARG A 695 0.64 -34.74 -5.17
N PRO A 696 -0.53 -34.31 -5.69
CA PRO A 696 -0.99 -32.96 -5.50
C PRO A 696 -1.46 -32.75 -4.06
N PHE A 697 -1.27 -31.55 -3.55
CA PHE A 697 -1.86 -31.10 -2.29
C PHE A 697 -2.36 -29.66 -2.45
N THR A 698 -3.27 -29.27 -1.57
CA THR A 698 -3.97 -27.99 -1.69
C THR A 698 -3.76 -27.15 -0.46
N VAL A 699 -3.47 -25.86 -0.64
CA VAL A 699 -3.45 -24.86 0.43
C VAL A 699 -4.63 -23.91 0.27
N THR A 700 -5.22 -23.49 1.38
CA THR A 700 -6.30 -22.51 1.39
C THR A 700 -5.88 -21.30 2.23
N ILE A 701 -5.92 -20.11 1.66
CA ILE A 701 -5.60 -18.83 2.31
C ILE A 701 -6.83 -17.92 2.21
N PRO A 702 -7.75 -18.00 3.19
CA PRO A 702 -8.98 -17.21 3.18
C PRO A 702 -8.69 -15.73 3.48
N THR A 703 -9.54 -14.85 2.96
CA THR A 703 -9.58 -13.42 3.28
C THR A 703 -10.68 -13.08 4.28
N SER A 704 -11.51 -14.07 4.64
CA SER A 704 -12.56 -13.97 5.63
C SER A 704 -12.16 -14.57 6.97
N GLY A 705 -12.58 -13.94 8.05
CA GLY A 705 -12.35 -14.45 9.41
C GLY A 705 -12.74 -13.43 10.48
N PRO A 706 -12.61 -13.79 11.76
CA PRO A 706 -12.87 -12.89 12.88
C PRO A 706 -11.76 -11.83 13.02
N HIS A 707 -12.16 -10.62 13.35
CA HIS A 707 -11.31 -9.50 13.74
C HIS A 707 -11.88 -8.83 15.01
N ARG A 708 -11.41 -7.62 15.35
CA ARG A 708 -11.90 -6.81 16.47
C ARG A 708 -13.42 -6.63 16.38
N ASP A 709 -14.09 -6.72 17.53
CA ASP A 709 -15.53 -6.48 17.65
C ASP A 709 -15.84 -4.97 17.76
N ILE A 710 -15.69 -4.26 16.64
CA ILE A 710 -15.98 -2.83 16.48
C ILE A 710 -16.80 -2.60 15.21
N THR A 711 -17.56 -1.50 15.13
CA THR A 711 -18.42 -1.17 13.98
C THR A 711 -17.64 -1.23 12.66
N GLY A 712 -18.12 -2.05 11.72
CA GLY A 712 -17.49 -2.28 10.42
C GLY A 712 -16.47 -3.43 10.39
N TYR A 713 -16.11 -4.02 11.52
CA TYR A 713 -15.18 -5.15 11.64
C TYR A 713 -15.97 -6.42 12.04
N GLY A 714 -15.41 -7.29 12.88
CA GLY A 714 -16.03 -8.57 13.27
C GLY A 714 -15.65 -9.75 12.38
N ASN A 715 -16.56 -10.71 12.19
CA ASN A 715 -16.32 -11.88 11.33
C ASN A 715 -16.88 -11.64 9.91
N ARG A 716 -16.00 -11.31 8.97
CA ARG A 716 -16.37 -10.95 7.58
C ARG A 716 -15.22 -11.16 6.61
N ASP A 717 -15.47 -10.90 5.34
CA ASP A 717 -14.43 -10.82 4.31
C ASP A 717 -13.69 -9.48 4.34
N TYR A 718 -12.36 -9.57 4.28
CA TYR A 718 -11.41 -8.45 4.27
C TYR A 718 -10.61 -8.36 2.97
N ALA A 719 -10.96 -9.12 1.93
CA ALA A 719 -10.25 -9.11 0.64
C ALA A 719 -10.01 -7.70 0.08
N LYS A 720 -10.96 -6.77 0.24
CA LYS A 720 -10.85 -5.36 -0.16
C LYS A 720 -9.56 -4.69 0.36
N TYR A 721 -9.10 -5.06 1.55
CA TYR A 721 -7.99 -4.40 2.25
C TYR A 721 -6.68 -5.20 2.18
N VAL A 722 -6.63 -6.27 1.39
CA VAL A 722 -5.45 -7.13 1.26
C VAL A 722 -4.65 -6.71 0.02
N ARG A 723 -3.37 -6.39 0.19
CA ARG A 723 -2.45 -6.16 -0.94
C ARG A 723 -1.89 -7.46 -1.50
N ASP A 724 -1.50 -8.38 -0.63
CA ASP A 724 -0.80 -9.61 -1.04
C ASP A 724 -1.03 -10.73 -0.02
N LYS A 725 -1.07 -11.96 -0.52
CA LYS A 725 -1.13 -13.20 0.27
C LYS A 725 0.01 -14.09 -0.16
N GLN A 726 0.76 -14.65 0.79
CA GLN A 726 1.94 -15.43 0.47
C GLN A 726 2.01 -16.72 1.28
N VAL A 727 2.60 -17.74 0.66
CA VAL A 727 2.98 -19.02 1.28
C VAL A 727 4.48 -19.25 1.08
N ARG A 728 5.13 -19.86 2.07
CA ARG A 728 6.52 -20.32 2.01
C ARG A 728 6.60 -21.75 2.54
N PHE A 729 7.05 -22.65 1.68
CA PHE A 729 7.29 -24.05 2.01
C PHE A 729 8.75 -24.23 2.44
N PRO A 730 9.05 -25.00 3.50
CA PRO A 730 10.42 -25.36 3.88
C PRO A 730 11.01 -26.49 3.03
N PHE A 731 10.33 -26.87 1.94
CA PHE A 731 10.72 -27.87 0.95
C PHE A 731 10.30 -27.41 -0.45
N ASP A 732 10.89 -28.02 -1.47
CA ASP A 732 10.57 -27.72 -2.86
C ASP A 732 9.14 -28.17 -3.20
N VAL A 733 8.44 -27.39 -4.02
CA VAL A 733 7.12 -27.75 -4.54
C VAL A 733 7.02 -27.39 -6.01
N TYR A 734 6.22 -28.13 -6.76
CA TYR A 734 5.79 -27.71 -8.08
C TYR A 734 4.47 -26.94 -8.01
N LYS A 735 4.27 -26.01 -8.94
CA LYS A 735 2.92 -25.51 -9.24
C LYS A 735 2.06 -26.64 -9.83
N ALA A 736 0.75 -26.41 -9.92
CA ALA A 736 -0.20 -27.36 -10.50
C ALA A 736 0.11 -27.78 -11.96
N ASP A 737 0.99 -27.06 -12.67
CA ASP A 737 1.44 -27.41 -14.02
C ASP A 737 2.49 -28.55 -14.05
N HIS A 738 3.03 -28.96 -12.89
CA HIS A 738 4.10 -29.95 -12.73
C HIS A 738 5.39 -29.59 -13.51
N ALA A 739 5.55 -28.34 -13.91
CA ALA A 739 6.68 -27.85 -14.69
C ALA A 739 7.44 -26.75 -13.95
N THR A 740 6.70 -25.84 -13.28
CA THR A 740 7.29 -24.70 -12.58
C THR A 740 7.65 -25.09 -11.16
N LEU A 741 8.95 -25.28 -10.89
CA LEU A 741 9.48 -25.53 -9.56
C LEU A 741 9.53 -24.23 -8.74
N ILE A 742 9.05 -24.30 -7.50
CA ILE A 742 9.24 -23.30 -6.46
C ILE A 742 10.25 -23.89 -5.46
N PRO A 743 11.48 -23.35 -5.41
CA PRO A 743 12.47 -23.82 -4.44
C PRO A 743 11.99 -23.62 -3.01
N LYS A 744 12.43 -24.49 -2.11
CA LYS A 744 12.22 -24.34 -0.67
C LYS A 744 12.61 -22.95 -0.20
N ASP A 745 11.97 -22.50 0.87
CA ASP A 745 12.21 -21.23 1.52
C ASP A 745 11.88 -19.97 0.69
N THR A 746 11.11 -20.14 -0.39
CA THR A 746 10.68 -19.04 -1.26
C THR A 746 9.27 -18.56 -0.91
N TRP A 747 9.12 -17.26 -0.64
CA TRP A 747 7.79 -16.64 -0.52
C TRP A 747 7.13 -16.54 -1.89
N THR A 748 5.98 -17.20 -2.05
CA THR A 748 5.20 -17.22 -3.29
C THR A 748 3.89 -16.49 -3.09
N SER A 749 3.63 -15.47 -3.91
CA SER A 749 2.37 -14.73 -3.89
C SER A 749 1.24 -15.52 -4.53
N ILE A 750 0.08 -15.48 -3.86
CA ILE A 750 -1.19 -16.05 -4.30
C ILE A 750 -2.14 -14.89 -4.54
N PRO A 751 -2.80 -14.81 -5.72
CA PRO A 751 -3.76 -13.76 -6.00
C PRO A 751 -4.81 -13.62 -4.89
N VAL A 752 -5.18 -12.38 -4.53
CA VAL A 752 -6.08 -12.10 -3.38
C VAL A 752 -7.41 -12.84 -3.52
N GLY A 753 -8.03 -12.80 -4.71
CA GLY A 753 -9.28 -13.51 -5.00
C GLY A 753 -9.15 -15.03 -5.10
N GLN A 754 -7.94 -15.58 -5.19
CA GLN A 754 -7.71 -17.02 -5.21
C GLN A 754 -7.56 -17.54 -3.78
N LEU A 755 -8.63 -18.13 -3.25
CA LEU A 755 -8.65 -18.66 -1.87
C LEU A 755 -7.93 -20.00 -1.75
N THR A 756 -7.89 -20.78 -2.83
CA THR A 756 -7.36 -22.15 -2.83
C THR A 756 -6.34 -22.32 -3.95
N THR A 757 -5.22 -22.99 -3.66
CA THR A 757 -4.15 -23.23 -4.64
C THR A 757 -3.62 -24.66 -4.52
N THR A 758 -3.51 -25.35 -5.65
CA THR A 758 -2.92 -26.70 -5.73
C THR A 758 -1.44 -26.62 -6.08
N PHE A 759 -0.64 -27.39 -5.35
CA PHE A 759 0.77 -27.63 -5.57
C PHE A 759 1.02 -29.13 -5.73
N TYR A 760 2.21 -29.51 -6.17
CA TYR A 760 2.57 -30.92 -6.34
C TYR A 760 3.90 -31.24 -5.66
N MET A 761 3.96 -32.37 -4.95
CA MET A 761 5.13 -32.79 -4.18
C MET A 761 6.19 -33.48 -5.07
N PRO A 762 7.41 -32.93 -5.19
CA PRO A 762 8.50 -33.59 -5.87
C PRO A 762 9.02 -34.80 -5.08
N VAL A 763 9.44 -35.87 -5.77
CA VAL A 763 9.90 -37.13 -5.13
C VAL A 763 11.21 -37.01 -4.37
N TRP A 764 12.04 -35.98 -4.63
CA TRP A 764 13.34 -35.78 -3.96
C TRP A 764 13.25 -35.02 -2.65
N VAL A 765 12.07 -34.52 -2.28
CA VAL A 765 11.86 -33.90 -0.97
C VAL A 765 12.06 -34.94 0.12
N ASP A 766 12.82 -34.57 1.15
CA ASP A 766 13.03 -35.44 2.31
C ASP A 766 11.70 -35.67 3.04
N GLU A 767 11.48 -36.91 3.47
CA GLU A 767 10.37 -37.23 4.37
C GLU A 767 10.64 -36.61 5.75
N GLY A 768 9.61 -36.08 6.40
CA GLY A 768 9.75 -35.48 7.72
C GLY A 768 8.63 -34.53 8.12
N ASN A 769 8.77 -33.96 9.31
CA ASN A 769 7.87 -32.96 9.86
C ASN A 769 8.32 -31.55 9.46
N TYR A 770 7.38 -30.74 9.00
CA TYR A 770 7.64 -29.39 8.50
C TYR A 770 6.56 -28.40 8.96
N ASP A 771 6.91 -27.13 8.93
CA ASP A 771 6.00 -26.02 9.22
C ASP A 771 5.91 -25.10 8.00
N VAL A 772 4.73 -25.01 7.39
CA VAL A 772 4.45 -24.15 6.24
C VAL A 772 4.03 -22.77 6.76
N LEU A 773 4.68 -21.72 6.25
CA LEU A 773 4.47 -20.36 6.70
C LEU A 773 3.56 -19.59 5.74
N PHE A 774 2.64 -18.81 6.29
CA PHE A 774 1.72 -17.96 5.54
C PHE A 774 1.74 -16.54 6.07
N ARG A 775 1.55 -15.57 5.18
CA ARG A 775 1.35 -14.16 5.57
C ARG A 775 0.41 -13.42 4.61
N THR A 776 -0.41 -12.53 5.18
CA THR A 776 -1.36 -11.68 4.47
C THR A 776 -1.07 -10.24 4.83
N PHE A 777 -0.83 -9.38 3.83
CA PHE A 777 -0.48 -7.98 4.00
C PHE A 777 -1.71 -7.08 3.82
N ALA A 778 -1.91 -6.17 4.77
CA ALA A 778 -2.82 -5.05 4.57
C ALA A 778 -2.35 -4.16 3.43
N GLU A 779 -3.29 -3.51 2.73
CA GLU A 779 -2.98 -2.62 1.62
C GLU A 779 -2.05 -1.45 1.99
N ASN A 780 -2.18 -0.98 3.23
CA ASN A 780 -1.37 0.08 3.80
C ASN A 780 -0.13 -0.43 4.56
N SER A 781 0.27 -1.69 4.37
CA SER A 781 1.45 -2.23 5.01
C SER A 781 2.71 -1.50 4.55
N PRO A 782 3.48 -0.89 5.47
CA PRO A 782 4.77 -0.29 5.14
C PRO A 782 5.79 -1.34 4.68
N ALA A 783 6.90 -0.88 4.08
CA ALA A 783 7.98 -1.76 3.62
C ALA A 783 8.66 -2.52 4.76
N SER A 784 8.91 -1.85 5.88
CA SER A 784 9.20 -2.48 7.17
C SER A 784 7.89 -2.68 7.90
N PHE A 785 7.60 -3.89 8.36
CA PHE A 785 6.30 -4.25 8.93
C PHE A 785 6.46 -5.14 10.16
N THR A 786 5.46 -5.10 11.03
CA THR A 786 5.25 -6.06 12.11
C THR A 786 4.06 -6.95 11.79
N SER A 787 4.01 -8.11 12.43
CA SER A 787 3.02 -9.14 12.15
C SER A 787 2.40 -9.70 13.43
N GLN A 788 1.16 -10.17 13.31
CA GLN A 788 0.44 -10.87 14.36
C GLN A 788 -0.18 -12.16 13.82
N SER A 789 -0.22 -13.19 14.66
CA SER A 789 -0.86 -14.46 14.30
C SER A 789 -2.37 -14.30 14.06
N ASN A 790 -2.88 -14.95 13.03
CA ASN A 790 -4.28 -15.03 12.58
C ASN A 790 -4.94 -13.73 12.11
N ALA A 791 -4.70 -12.59 12.75
CA ALA A 791 -5.26 -11.29 12.37
C ALA A 791 -4.43 -10.15 12.98
N ASN A 792 -4.39 -9.00 12.32
CA ASN A 792 -3.76 -7.80 12.88
C ASN A 792 -4.69 -7.08 13.88
N LEU A 793 -5.02 -7.73 15.00
CA LEU A 793 -5.88 -7.16 16.05
C LEU A 793 -5.23 -5.95 16.75
N ASP A 794 -3.92 -5.98 16.93
CA ASP A 794 -3.15 -4.83 17.39
C ASP A 794 -2.85 -3.93 16.19
N LEU A 795 -3.22 -2.65 16.33
CA LEU A 795 -3.12 -1.62 15.31
C LEU A 795 -1.69 -1.39 14.82
N THR A 796 -0.68 -1.70 15.64
CA THR A 796 0.74 -1.62 15.24
C THR A 796 1.11 -2.59 14.12
N ASN A 797 0.35 -3.68 13.95
CA ASN A 797 0.62 -4.71 12.94
C ASN A 797 -0.13 -4.46 11.62
N HIS A 798 0.54 -4.78 10.51
CA HIS A 798 -0.02 -4.67 9.16
C HIS A 798 -0.08 -6.01 8.43
N VAL A 799 0.39 -7.07 9.08
CA VAL A 799 0.49 -8.41 8.49
C VAL A 799 -0.11 -9.44 9.43
N ALA A 800 -0.99 -10.29 8.90
CA ALA A 800 -1.52 -11.46 9.60
C ALA A 800 -0.73 -12.70 9.17
N THR A 801 -0.19 -13.47 10.11
CA THR A 801 0.60 -14.68 9.84
C THR A 801 -0.11 -15.95 10.30
N GLN A 802 0.23 -17.08 9.67
CA GLN A 802 -0.20 -18.41 10.10
C GLN A 802 0.90 -19.43 9.87
N VAL A 803 0.97 -20.44 10.75
CA VAL A 803 1.88 -21.58 10.62
C VAL A 803 1.06 -22.85 10.60
N VAL A 804 1.24 -23.70 9.58
CA VAL A 804 0.53 -24.98 9.46
C VAL A 804 1.54 -26.12 9.50
N ALA A 805 1.39 -27.00 10.47
CA ALA A 805 2.21 -28.19 10.64
C ALA A 805 1.81 -29.28 9.64
N VAL A 806 2.79 -29.79 8.90
CA VAL A 806 2.62 -30.85 7.90
C VAL A 806 3.64 -31.97 8.11
N GLU A 807 3.38 -33.14 7.54
CA GLU A 807 4.32 -34.25 7.45
C GLU A 807 4.43 -34.70 5.98
N VAL A 808 5.65 -34.78 5.45
CA VAL A 808 5.94 -35.35 4.13
C VAL A 808 6.22 -36.84 4.27
N ILE A 809 5.49 -37.66 3.52
CA ILE A 809 5.48 -39.12 3.65
C ILE A 809 5.77 -39.78 2.29
N GLY A 810 6.64 -40.79 2.30
CA GLY A 810 6.95 -41.63 1.16
C GLY A 810 5.86 -42.65 0.81
N ARG A 811 6.19 -43.61 -0.07
CA ARG A 811 5.24 -44.63 -0.55
C ARG A 811 5.89 -46.01 -0.66
N LEU A 812 5.08 -47.05 -0.53
CA LEU A 812 5.37 -48.47 -0.79
C LEU A 812 4.24 -49.01 -1.69
N PHE A 813 4.58 -49.48 -2.90
CA PHE A 813 3.58 -49.75 -3.95
C PHE A 813 4.11 -50.65 -5.08
N ASP A 814 3.24 -50.95 -6.05
CA ASP A 814 3.57 -51.65 -7.30
C ASP A 814 4.18 -53.05 -7.08
N PHE A 815 3.76 -53.78 -6.04
CA PHE A 815 4.16 -55.18 -5.89
C PHE A 815 3.70 -56.01 -7.09
N ARG A 816 4.62 -56.79 -7.68
CA ARG A 816 4.30 -57.67 -8.81
C ARG A 816 5.21 -58.86 -8.91
N ILE A 817 4.69 -59.94 -9.47
CA ILE A 817 5.49 -61.11 -9.88
C ILE A 817 5.95 -60.91 -11.33
N THR A 818 7.25 -61.01 -11.52
CA THR A 818 7.94 -60.73 -12.78
C THR A 818 8.44 -61.98 -13.49
N ASP A 819 8.53 -63.11 -12.79
CA ASP A 819 8.91 -64.40 -13.39
C ASP A 819 8.54 -65.59 -12.48
N VAL A 820 8.43 -66.79 -13.04
CA VAL A 820 8.23 -68.06 -12.33
C VAL A 820 9.14 -69.10 -12.97
N ALA A 821 9.94 -69.80 -12.15
CA ALA A 821 10.95 -70.73 -12.65
C ALA A 821 10.45 -72.12 -13.04
N ASP A 822 9.19 -72.43 -12.72
CA ASP A 822 8.51 -73.60 -13.24
C ASP A 822 8.45 -73.50 -14.77
N TYR A 823 8.99 -74.51 -15.46
CA TYR A 823 9.13 -74.54 -16.92
C TYR A 823 7.81 -74.36 -17.67
N GLN A 824 6.68 -74.73 -17.05
CA GLN A 824 5.36 -74.53 -17.65
C GLN A 824 5.02 -73.04 -17.83
N TRP A 825 5.64 -72.16 -17.02
CA TRP A 825 5.45 -70.72 -17.03
C TRP A 825 6.51 -69.95 -17.83
N GLU A 826 7.59 -70.60 -18.27
CA GLU A 826 8.72 -69.88 -18.89
C GLU A 826 8.28 -69.03 -20.08
N LYS A 827 7.46 -69.56 -21.00
CA LYS A 827 6.96 -68.81 -22.17
C LYS A 827 5.96 -67.70 -21.85
N VAL A 828 5.44 -67.64 -20.62
CA VAL A 828 4.62 -66.50 -20.17
C VAL A 828 5.50 -65.27 -20.00
N PHE A 829 6.69 -65.46 -19.42
CA PHE A 829 7.61 -64.37 -19.07
C PHE A 829 8.76 -64.21 -20.06
N ARG A 830 9.06 -65.23 -20.88
CA ARG A 830 10.20 -65.28 -21.82
C ARG A 830 9.75 -65.50 -23.25
N THR A 831 10.44 -64.85 -24.18
CA THR A 831 10.11 -64.93 -25.63
C THR A 831 10.37 -66.32 -26.22
N ALA A 832 11.28 -67.09 -25.63
CA ALA A 832 11.59 -68.48 -25.99
C ALA A 832 12.14 -69.24 -24.77
N ALA A 833 12.11 -70.57 -24.83
CA ALA A 833 12.68 -71.41 -23.77
C ALA A 833 14.18 -71.11 -23.59
N GLY A 834 14.64 -70.99 -22.34
CA GLY A 834 16.02 -70.61 -22.00
C GLY A 834 16.40 -69.15 -22.28
N SER A 835 15.54 -68.35 -22.94
CA SER A 835 15.84 -66.96 -23.31
C SER A 835 15.99 -66.06 -22.08
N ALA A 836 16.89 -65.09 -22.14
CA ALA A 836 16.97 -64.00 -21.17
C ALA A 836 15.98 -62.86 -21.51
N THR A 837 15.45 -62.79 -22.73
CA THR A 837 14.59 -61.69 -23.16
C THR A 837 13.17 -61.84 -22.60
N PRO A 838 12.65 -60.84 -21.85
CA PRO A 838 11.29 -60.90 -21.32
C PRO A 838 10.22 -60.66 -22.39
N THR A 839 9.02 -61.20 -22.19
CA THR A 839 7.80 -60.86 -22.96
C THR A 839 7.21 -59.50 -22.57
N GLY A 840 7.59 -58.97 -21.40
CA GLY A 840 6.98 -57.80 -20.78
C GLY A 840 5.78 -58.11 -19.88
N ASN A 841 5.33 -59.37 -19.80
CA ASN A 841 4.24 -59.79 -18.93
C ASN A 841 4.65 -59.75 -17.45
N SER A 842 3.72 -59.40 -16.57
CA SER A 842 3.89 -59.42 -15.12
C SER A 842 2.52 -59.53 -14.45
N TYR A 843 2.46 -60.13 -13.26
CA TYR A 843 1.23 -60.26 -12.49
C TYR A 843 1.22 -59.20 -11.39
N TRP A 844 0.35 -58.22 -11.52
CA TRP A 844 0.22 -57.07 -10.62
C TRP A 844 -0.80 -57.33 -9.52
N VAL A 845 -0.71 -56.63 -8.38
CA VAL A 845 -1.73 -56.67 -7.31
C VAL A 845 -3.16 -56.61 -7.86
N GLY A 846 -3.45 -55.67 -8.77
CA GLY A 846 -4.74 -55.58 -9.42
C GLY A 846 -4.67 -54.79 -10.73
N THR A 847 -5.80 -54.24 -11.15
CA THR A 847 -5.92 -53.48 -12.41
C THR A 847 -5.70 -51.98 -12.23
N LYS A 848 -5.36 -51.53 -11.01
CA LYS A 848 -5.16 -50.12 -10.68
C LYS A 848 -3.69 -49.81 -10.33
N GLY A 849 -3.34 -48.55 -10.50
CA GLY A 849 -2.06 -47.92 -10.16
C GLY A 849 -1.96 -47.56 -8.68
N ILE A 850 -0.85 -46.93 -8.33
CA ILE A 850 -0.51 -46.51 -6.97
C ILE A 850 -1.63 -45.69 -6.28
N ASP A 851 -2.35 -44.85 -7.04
CA ASP A 851 -3.41 -43.96 -6.56
C ASP A 851 -4.81 -44.38 -7.05
N GLY A 852 -4.99 -45.64 -7.44
CA GLY A 852 -6.30 -46.19 -7.83
C GLY A 852 -6.74 -45.92 -9.26
N ALA A 853 -5.96 -45.18 -10.06
CA ALA A 853 -6.19 -44.99 -11.50
C ALA A 853 -5.98 -46.30 -12.28
N ALA A 854 -6.59 -46.48 -13.45
CA ALA A 854 -6.43 -47.71 -14.24
C ALA A 854 -4.96 -47.89 -14.71
N ARG A 855 -4.38 -49.08 -14.48
CA ARG A 855 -3.01 -49.42 -14.89
C ARG A 855 -2.92 -49.94 -16.33
N GLY A 856 -4.03 -50.46 -16.87
CA GLY A 856 -4.12 -50.97 -18.24
C GLY A 856 -3.84 -52.46 -18.40
N ASN A 857 -3.45 -53.18 -17.33
CA ASN A 857 -3.41 -54.64 -17.33
C ASN A 857 -4.82 -55.24 -17.16
N THR A 858 -5.00 -56.47 -17.63
CA THR A 858 -6.25 -57.22 -17.55
C THR A 858 -5.98 -58.66 -17.13
N ALA A 859 -7.02 -59.40 -16.72
CA ALA A 859 -6.90 -60.83 -16.46
C ALA A 859 -6.36 -61.56 -17.72
N PRO A 860 -5.45 -62.52 -17.56
CA PRO A 860 -5.05 -63.15 -16.31
C PRO A 860 -3.87 -62.49 -15.55
N TYR A 861 -3.35 -61.34 -16.01
CA TYR A 861 -2.14 -60.69 -15.48
C TYR A 861 -2.37 -59.89 -14.18
N VAL A 862 -3.01 -60.53 -13.21
CA VAL A 862 -3.30 -60.01 -11.87
C VAL A 862 -2.98 -61.08 -10.81
N LEU A 863 -2.67 -60.66 -9.59
CA LEU A 863 -2.39 -61.54 -8.46
C LEU A 863 -3.68 -62.06 -7.81
N PRO A 864 -3.62 -63.24 -7.16
CA PRO A 864 -2.49 -64.16 -7.13
C PRO A 864 -2.26 -64.91 -8.46
N ILE A 865 -1.09 -65.50 -8.65
CA ILE A 865 -0.91 -66.57 -9.66
C ILE A 865 -1.65 -67.81 -9.16
N ARG A 866 -2.61 -68.30 -9.94
CA ARG A 866 -3.60 -69.31 -9.53
C ARG A 866 -4.10 -70.17 -10.70
N PRO A 867 -4.95 -71.19 -10.48
CA PRO A 867 -5.69 -71.82 -11.58
C PRO A 867 -6.38 -70.77 -12.47
N GLY A 868 -6.16 -70.89 -13.78
CA GLY A 868 -6.65 -69.95 -14.80
C GLY A 868 -5.72 -68.78 -15.11
N SER A 869 -4.67 -68.55 -14.31
CA SER A 869 -3.72 -67.45 -14.53
C SER A 869 -2.80 -67.66 -15.74
N HIS A 870 -2.60 -68.89 -16.21
CA HIS A 870 -1.80 -69.12 -17.41
C HIS A 870 -2.53 -68.57 -18.66
N PRO A 871 -1.90 -67.73 -19.50
CA PRO A 871 -2.58 -67.11 -20.65
C PRO A 871 -2.95 -68.10 -21.76
N GLU A 872 -2.11 -69.13 -22.02
CA GLU A 872 -2.41 -70.17 -23.01
C GLU A 872 -3.69 -70.96 -22.65
N SER A 873 -4.61 -71.11 -23.60
CA SER A 873 -5.92 -71.75 -23.40
C SER A 873 -5.82 -73.21 -22.96
N GLY A 874 -4.81 -73.95 -23.43
CA GLY A 874 -4.59 -75.36 -23.08
C GLY A 874 -3.95 -75.61 -21.71
N LYS A 875 -3.62 -74.56 -20.94
CA LYS A 875 -2.87 -74.66 -19.67
C LYS A 875 -3.61 -74.04 -18.49
N LYS A 876 -4.93 -73.97 -18.54
CA LYS A 876 -5.74 -73.30 -17.52
C LYS A 876 -5.73 -74.02 -16.15
N ASN A 877 -5.39 -75.31 -16.09
CA ASN A 877 -5.11 -76.08 -14.87
C ASN A 877 -3.68 -75.90 -14.31
N VAL A 878 -2.77 -75.28 -15.06
CA VAL A 878 -1.38 -75.15 -14.61
C VAL A 878 -1.30 -74.15 -13.47
N VAL A 879 -0.65 -74.58 -12.39
CA VAL A 879 -0.31 -73.83 -11.18
C VAL A 879 1.14 -74.15 -10.85
N VAL A 880 1.81 -73.30 -10.08
CA VAL A 880 3.22 -73.46 -9.74
C VAL A 880 3.41 -74.73 -8.87
N LYS A 881 4.38 -75.59 -9.18
CA LYS A 881 4.72 -76.72 -8.30
C LYS A 881 5.62 -76.29 -7.13
N THR A 882 5.51 -76.97 -5.99
CA THR A 882 6.36 -76.68 -4.82
C THR A 882 7.85 -76.89 -5.13
N GLY A 883 8.72 -76.07 -4.52
CA GLY A 883 10.16 -76.05 -4.80
C GLY A 883 10.59 -75.09 -5.92
N TYR A 884 9.73 -74.76 -6.89
CA TYR A 884 10.04 -73.68 -7.84
C TYR A 884 9.88 -72.31 -7.18
N HIS A 885 10.79 -71.39 -7.50
CA HIS A 885 10.70 -70.01 -7.04
C HIS A 885 9.99 -69.11 -8.06
N PHE A 886 9.29 -68.10 -7.55
CA PHE A 886 8.89 -66.93 -8.33
C PHE A 886 9.79 -65.75 -8.03
N LYS A 887 9.93 -64.85 -9.00
CA LYS A 887 10.65 -63.58 -8.88
C LYS A 887 9.63 -62.46 -8.76
N PHE A 888 9.90 -61.51 -7.90
CA PHE A 888 9.00 -60.37 -7.69
C PHE A 888 9.79 -59.08 -7.50
N GLU A 889 9.09 -57.96 -7.65
CA GLU A 889 9.58 -56.64 -7.29
C GLU A 889 8.52 -55.81 -6.57
N VAL A 890 8.97 -54.80 -5.84
CA VAL A 890 8.13 -53.78 -5.20
C VAL A 890 8.87 -52.44 -5.26
N LYS A 891 8.13 -51.32 -5.28
CA LYS A 891 8.71 -49.99 -5.35
C LYS A 891 8.48 -49.19 -4.09
N THR A 892 9.39 -48.25 -3.85
CA THR A 892 9.26 -47.24 -2.81
C THR A 892 9.52 -45.83 -3.34
N LEU A 893 8.90 -44.83 -2.72
CA LEU A 893 9.22 -43.40 -2.86
C LEU A 893 9.71 -42.86 -1.52
N GLY A 894 10.71 -41.98 -1.55
CA GLY A 894 11.20 -41.26 -0.38
C GLY A 894 12.56 -41.74 0.13
N ASN A 895 12.76 -41.66 1.44
CA ASN A 895 14.04 -41.84 2.13
C ASN A 895 14.33 -43.32 2.43
N MET A 896 14.35 -44.12 1.36
CA MET A 896 14.58 -45.58 1.35
C MET A 896 15.86 -45.96 0.59
N PHE A 897 16.83 -45.05 0.51
CA PHE A 897 18.08 -45.21 -0.25
C PHE A 897 19.35 -45.37 0.61
N SER A 898 19.23 -45.40 1.93
CA SER A 898 20.36 -45.64 2.86
C SER A 898 20.75 -47.12 2.88
N ALA A 899 21.94 -47.42 3.42
CA ALA A 899 22.45 -48.80 3.51
C ALA A 899 21.67 -49.68 4.49
N GLY A 900 21.07 -49.08 5.53
CA GLY A 900 20.25 -49.76 6.54
C GLY A 900 18.77 -49.91 6.17
N ASP A 901 18.37 -49.44 5.00
CA ASP A 901 16.98 -49.53 4.54
C ASP A 901 16.71 -50.90 3.88
N GLY A 902 15.47 -51.37 3.98
CA GLY A 902 15.10 -52.67 3.42
C GLY A 902 13.59 -52.88 3.33
N ILE A 903 13.21 -54.02 2.74
CA ILE A 903 11.82 -54.49 2.70
C ILE A 903 11.72 -55.79 3.48
N LYS A 904 10.93 -55.80 4.54
CA LYS A 904 10.61 -56.99 5.32
C LYS A 904 9.35 -57.64 4.75
N ILE A 905 9.43 -58.94 4.53
CA ILE A 905 8.32 -59.74 4.01
C ILE A 905 8.09 -60.91 4.95
N THR A 906 6.91 -60.97 5.55
CA THR A 906 6.50 -62.07 6.42
C THR A 906 5.46 -62.92 5.69
N PRO A 907 5.80 -64.12 5.21
CA PRO A 907 4.85 -65.03 4.62
C PRO A 907 3.95 -65.70 5.68
N THR A 908 2.71 -65.97 5.29
CA THR A 908 1.80 -66.87 5.99
C THR A 908 1.21 -67.85 4.97
N PHE A 909 0.87 -69.06 5.42
CA PHE A 909 0.50 -70.15 4.54
C PHE A 909 -0.93 -70.60 4.80
N TYR A 910 -1.65 -70.87 3.73
CA TYR A 910 -3.00 -71.42 3.77
C TYR A 910 -3.10 -72.64 2.87
N PHE A 911 -4.01 -73.55 3.21
CA PHE A 911 -4.44 -74.63 2.32
C PHE A 911 -5.88 -74.35 1.89
N VAL A 912 -6.21 -74.64 0.63
CA VAL A 912 -7.57 -74.61 0.08
C VAL A 912 -7.75 -75.83 -0.82
N ASP A 913 -8.91 -76.49 -0.78
CA ASP A 913 -9.16 -77.63 -1.65
C ASP A 913 -9.36 -77.23 -3.12
N LYS A 914 -9.38 -78.23 -4.01
CA LYS A 914 -9.54 -78.02 -5.47
C LYS A 914 -10.87 -77.37 -5.86
N GLN A 915 -11.89 -77.39 -4.99
CA GLN A 915 -13.19 -76.75 -5.23
C GLN A 915 -13.25 -75.32 -4.69
N GLY A 916 -12.15 -74.81 -4.13
CA GLY A 916 -12.07 -73.48 -3.52
C GLY A 916 -12.68 -73.40 -2.11
N LYS A 917 -12.99 -74.54 -1.50
CA LYS A 917 -13.56 -74.65 -0.16
C LYS A 917 -12.47 -74.98 0.86
N ASN A 918 -12.88 -75.01 2.13
CA ASN A 918 -12.03 -75.40 3.26
C ASN A 918 -10.70 -74.62 3.38
N ARG A 919 -10.71 -73.35 2.97
CA ARG A 919 -9.56 -72.45 3.15
C ARG A 919 -9.23 -72.33 4.63
N GLN A 920 -8.03 -72.73 5.02
CA GLN A 920 -7.56 -72.68 6.41
C GLN A 920 -6.07 -72.33 6.48
N GLN A 921 -5.66 -71.67 7.56
CA GLN A 921 -4.23 -71.40 7.81
C GLN A 921 -3.54 -72.73 8.18
N VAL A 922 -2.33 -72.93 7.67
CA VAL A 922 -1.57 -74.16 7.87
C VAL A 922 -0.15 -73.89 8.36
N ASP A 923 0.38 -74.83 9.12
CA ASP A 923 1.81 -74.95 9.38
C ASP A 923 2.43 -75.89 8.34
N LEU A 924 3.52 -75.46 7.73
CA LEU A 924 4.26 -76.25 6.75
C LEU A 924 5.50 -76.86 7.39
N TYR A 925 5.76 -78.12 7.04
CA TYR A 925 6.89 -78.91 7.51
C TYR A 925 7.70 -79.42 6.33
N TYR A 926 9.01 -79.62 6.48
CA TYR A 926 9.86 -80.18 5.42
C TYR A 926 10.93 -81.11 6.00
N HIS A 927 11.62 -81.83 5.13
CA HIS A 927 12.75 -82.69 5.51
C HIS A 927 14.06 -82.02 5.09
N SER A 928 15.12 -82.12 5.91
CA SER A 928 16.47 -81.68 5.54
C SER A 928 17.50 -82.68 6.08
N GLY A 929 18.24 -83.32 5.17
CA GLY A 929 19.18 -84.40 5.50
C GLY A 929 18.50 -85.53 6.28
N THR A 930 18.97 -85.79 7.51
CA THR A 930 18.40 -86.81 8.42
C THR A 930 17.26 -86.29 9.28
N LYS A 931 17.05 -84.96 9.34
CA LYS A 931 15.96 -84.36 10.13
C LYS A 931 14.65 -84.43 9.35
N ARG A 932 13.61 -84.88 10.03
CA ARG A 932 12.28 -85.08 9.45
C ARG A 932 11.28 -84.12 10.08
N PHE A 933 10.34 -83.63 9.27
CA PHE A 933 9.25 -82.76 9.70
C PHE A 933 9.76 -81.55 10.51
N ILE A 934 10.67 -80.77 9.93
CA ILE A 934 11.07 -79.46 10.44
C ILE A 934 9.95 -78.47 10.13
N ARG A 935 9.36 -77.84 11.15
CA ARG A 935 8.35 -76.80 10.96
C ARG A 935 9.01 -75.52 10.46
N ILE A 936 8.46 -74.92 9.41
CA ILE A 936 8.89 -73.60 8.93
C ILE A 936 8.73 -72.57 10.05
N GLY A 937 9.78 -71.79 10.33
CA GLY A 937 9.83 -70.79 11.40
C GLY A 937 10.04 -71.34 12.81
N SER A 938 10.27 -72.64 12.96
CA SER A 938 10.76 -73.20 14.23
C SER A 938 12.26 -72.96 14.41
N THR A 939 12.76 -73.17 15.63
CA THR A 939 14.20 -73.12 15.91
C THR A 939 15.02 -74.16 15.13
N GLU A 940 14.38 -75.19 14.58
CA GLU A 940 15.02 -76.20 13.74
C GLU A 940 15.07 -75.82 12.25
N ASP A 941 14.31 -74.80 11.84
CA ASP A 941 14.34 -74.25 10.48
C ASP A 941 15.59 -73.37 10.32
N THR A 942 16.63 -73.98 9.76
CA THR A 942 17.93 -73.32 9.53
C THR A 942 18.22 -73.12 8.04
N GLU A 943 17.23 -73.33 7.16
CA GLU A 943 17.44 -73.17 5.72
C GLU A 943 17.62 -71.70 5.35
N GLN A 944 18.66 -71.42 4.57
CA GLN A 944 19.03 -70.06 4.19
C GLN A 944 18.75 -69.83 2.70
N ARG A 945 18.12 -68.69 2.40
CA ARG A 945 17.90 -68.23 1.04
C ARG A 945 18.94 -67.18 0.66
N LEU A 946 19.56 -67.41 -0.48
CA LEU A 946 20.54 -66.52 -1.08
C LEU A 946 20.03 -66.03 -2.43
N VAL A 947 20.14 -64.73 -2.69
CA VAL A 947 19.63 -64.07 -3.89
C VAL A 947 20.75 -63.29 -4.58
N THR A 948 20.75 -63.29 -5.90
CA THR A 948 21.65 -62.45 -6.72
C THR A 948 20.80 -61.45 -7.52
N LEU A 949 21.26 -60.20 -7.61
CA LEU A 949 20.51 -59.08 -8.19
C LEU A 949 20.44 -59.17 -9.71
N ASP A 950 21.58 -59.33 -10.38
CA ASP A 950 21.65 -59.44 -11.83
C ASP A 950 21.68 -60.92 -12.25
N THR A 951 20.50 -61.47 -12.49
CA THR A 951 20.31 -62.84 -12.96
C THR A 951 19.34 -62.87 -14.14
N ARG A 952 19.44 -63.91 -14.97
CA ARG A 952 18.62 -64.11 -16.18
C ARG A 952 17.14 -63.82 -15.94
N LEU A 953 16.60 -64.25 -14.80
CA LEU A 953 15.16 -64.17 -14.53
C LEU A 953 14.67 -62.79 -14.02
N ARG A 954 15.57 -61.83 -13.78
CA ARG A 954 15.20 -60.51 -13.21
C ARG A 954 15.16 -59.37 -14.22
N ASN A 955 15.95 -59.46 -15.28
CA ASN A 955 16.01 -58.47 -16.36
C ASN A 955 16.31 -57.03 -15.88
N VAL A 956 17.16 -56.87 -14.87
CA VAL A 956 17.62 -55.54 -14.47
C VAL A 956 18.49 -54.99 -15.59
N SER A 957 18.15 -53.82 -16.13
CA SER A 957 18.92 -53.27 -17.25
C SER A 957 20.30 -52.81 -16.78
N GLN A 958 21.31 -52.98 -17.63
CA GLN A 958 22.66 -52.49 -17.34
C GLN A 958 22.70 -50.99 -17.06
N GLN A 959 21.85 -50.22 -17.76
CA GLN A 959 21.73 -48.77 -17.53
C GLN A 959 21.17 -48.46 -16.15
N GLU A 960 20.17 -49.20 -15.68
CA GLU A 960 19.60 -49.04 -14.33
C GLU A 960 20.65 -49.34 -13.25
N LEU A 961 21.44 -50.40 -13.41
CA LEU A 961 22.54 -50.73 -12.49
C LEU A 961 23.63 -49.64 -12.50
N THR A 962 24.04 -49.17 -13.68
CA THR A 962 25.03 -48.09 -13.84
C THR A 962 24.55 -46.78 -13.21
N ASN A 963 23.29 -46.40 -13.43
CA ASN A 963 22.68 -45.20 -12.83
C ASN A 963 22.60 -45.33 -11.31
N THR A 964 22.17 -46.49 -10.81
CA THR A 964 22.11 -46.79 -9.37
C THR A 964 23.49 -46.64 -8.74
N ALA A 965 24.52 -47.27 -9.32
CA ALA A 965 25.88 -47.20 -8.81
C ALA A 965 26.43 -45.76 -8.83
N SER A 966 26.19 -45.03 -9.93
CA SER A 966 26.59 -43.63 -10.08
C SER A 966 25.95 -42.73 -9.02
N SER A 967 24.65 -42.92 -8.78
CA SER A 967 23.89 -42.18 -7.77
C SER A 967 24.31 -42.54 -6.35
N LEU A 968 24.52 -43.84 -6.05
CA LEU A 968 25.04 -44.29 -4.75
C LEU A 968 26.41 -43.68 -4.44
N TRP A 969 27.33 -43.68 -5.41
CA TRP A 969 28.65 -43.09 -5.25
C TRP A 969 28.57 -41.61 -4.83
N ARG A 970 27.67 -40.86 -5.49
CA ARG A 970 27.46 -39.43 -5.23
C ARG A 970 26.74 -39.15 -3.91
N VAL A 971 25.64 -39.87 -3.65
CA VAL A 971 24.80 -39.66 -2.45
C VAL A 971 25.51 -40.14 -1.17
N ASN A 972 26.30 -41.21 -1.24
CA ASN A 972 27.05 -41.72 -0.10
C ASN A 972 28.39 -40.98 0.13
N GLY A 973 28.72 -39.97 -0.69
CA GLY A 973 29.98 -39.23 -0.57
C GLY A 973 31.22 -40.12 -0.71
N SER A 974 31.16 -41.14 -1.57
CA SER A 974 32.25 -42.10 -1.74
C SER A 974 33.50 -41.42 -2.32
N SER A 975 34.67 -41.66 -1.73
CA SER A 975 35.95 -41.20 -2.27
C SER A 975 36.45 -42.14 -3.38
N GLY A 976 37.29 -41.63 -4.29
CA GLY A 976 37.89 -42.42 -5.38
C GLY A 976 37.16 -42.33 -6.73
N SER A 977 37.52 -43.20 -7.68
CA SER A 977 36.97 -43.17 -9.04
C SER A 977 35.54 -43.71 -9.11
N GLN A 978 34.60 -42.87 -9.56
CA GLN A 978 33.22 -43.29 -9.83
C GLN A 978 33.17 -44.46 -10.82
N THR A 979 34.02 -44.46 -11.85
CA THR A 979 34.11 -45.56 -12.82
C THR A 979 34.48 -46.88 -12.13
N SER A 980 35.46 -46.87 -11.23
CA SER A 980 35.87 -48.08 -10.50
C SER A 980 34.76 -48.57 -9.57
N TYR A 981 34.05 -47.65 -8.90
CA TYR A 981 32.90 -47.98 -8.06
C TYR A 981 31.77 -48.63 -8.88
N VAL A 982 31.45 -48.06 -10.05
CA VAL A 982 30.44 -48.61 -10.97
C VAL A 982 30.84 -50.02 -11.42
N GLN A 983 32.08 -50.23 -11.84
CA GLN A 983 32.55 -51.56 -12.26
C GLN A 983 32.49 -52.60 -11.13
N GLN A 984 32.85 -52.20 -9.90
CA GLN A 984 32.72 -53.05 -8.73
C GLN A 984 31.25 -53.39 -8.44
N TYR A 985 30.37 -52.40 -8.45
CA TYR A 985 28.93 -52.60 -8.21
C TYR A 985 28.33 -53.56 -9.23
N LEU A 986 28.65 -53.40 -10.52
CA LEU A 986 28.18 -54.28 -11.59
C LEU A 986 28.66 -55.72 -11.39
N ARG A 987 29.93 -55.91 -11.01
CA ARG A 987 30.46 -57.24 -10.69
C ARG A 987 29.75 -57.86 -9.48
N GLU A 988 29.54 -57.09 -8.43
CA GLU A 988 28.82 -57.55 -7.23
C GLU A 988 27.36 -57.88 -7.53
N ALA A 989 26.67 -57.08 -8.35
CA ALA A 989 25.30 -57.34 -8.76
C ALA A 989 25.15 -58.69 -9.47
N ALA A 990 26.12 -59.08 -10.31
CA ALA A 990 26.11 -60.31 -11.09
C ALA A 990 26.61 -61.57 -10.34
N GLN A 991 27.46 -61.41 -9.32
CA GLN A 991 28.17 -62.54 -8.69
C GLN A 991 27.83 -62.76 -7.23
N LYS A 992 27.42 -61.71 -6.50
CA LYS A 992 27.25 -61.77 -5.05
C LYS A 992 25.97 -62.52 -4.68
N ARG A 993 26.09 -63.48 -3.77
CA ARG A 993 24.97 -64.18 -3.16
C ARG A 993 24.60 -63.49 -1.84
N ILE A 994 23.43 -62.87 -1.81
CA ILE A 994 22.95 -62.02 -0.73
C ILE A 994 21.97 -62.81 0.13
N TYR A 995 22.25 -62.92 1.42
CA TYR A 995 21.35 -63.56 2.38
C TYR A 995 20.09 -62.71 2.59
N VAL A 996 18.92 -63.33 2.46
CA VAL A 996 17.63 -62.66 2.62
C VAL A 996 16.74 -63.25 3.70
N GLY A 997 17.13 -64.34 4.39
CA GLY A 997 16.28 -65.04 5.35
C GLY A 997 15.96 -66.47 4.94
N GLY A 998 14.93 -67.06 5.56
CA GLY A 998 14.50 -68.45 5.37
C GLY A 998 13.13 -68.56 4.70
N TYR A 999 12.40 -69.64 4.99
CA TYR A 999 11.02 -69.80 4.51
C TYR A 999 10.01 -69.00 5.35
N ASP A 1000 10.32 -68.70 6.60
CA ASP A 1000 9.45 -68.04 7.57
C ASP A 1000 9.45 -66.50 7.47
N GLY A 1001 10.44 -65.93 6.78
CA GLY A 1001 10.57 -64.49 6.62
C GLY A 1001 11.72 -64.10 5.69
N MET A 1002 11.55 -62.95 5.03
CA MET A 1002 12.60 -62.35 4.21
C MET A 1002 12.86 -60.89 4.60
N LEU A 1003 14.12 -60.47 4.52
CA LEU A 1003 14.53 -59.07 4.52
C LEU A 1003 15.33 -58.81 3.24
N LEU A 1004 14.76 -58.02 2.34
CA LEU A 1004 15.45 -57.54 1.14
C LEU A 1004 16.33 -56.36 1.54
N PRO A 1005 17.67 -56.51 1.51
CA PRO A 1005 18.57 -55.43 1.93
C PRO A 1005 18.90 -54.52 0.74
N SER A 1006 19.59 -53.41 1.01
CA SER A 1006 19.95 -52.39 0.02
C SER A 1006 20.73 -52.92 -1.21
N GLN A 1007 21.38 -54.08 -1.12
CA GLN A 1007 22.05 -54.73 -2.25
C GLN A 1007 21.08 -55.33 -3.28
N LEU A 1008 19.80 -55.51 -2.93
CA LEU A 1008 18.74 -55.96 -3.83
C LEU A 1008 17.85 -54.80 -4.30
N ARG A 1009 18.38 -53.58 -4.28
CA ARG A 1009 17.68 -52.35 -4.62
C ARG A 1009 18.37 -51.64 -5.77
N THR A 1010 17.58 -51.09 -6.68
CA THR A 1010 18.02 -50.16 -7.72
C THR A 1010 17.28 -48.83 -7.64
N PHE A 1011 17.82 -47.82 -8.31
CA PHE A 1011 17.26 -46.48 -8.39
C PHE A 1011 16.70 -46.20 -9.77
N ILE A 1012 15.43 -45.80 -9.81
CA ILE A 1012 14.65 -45.64 -11.04
C ILE A 1012 14.01 -44.24 -11.15
N GLY A 1013 14.39 -43.31 -10.27
CA GLY A 1013 13.88 -41.93 -10.34
C GLY A 1013 14.41 -41.18 -11.55
N SER A 1014 13.68 -40.15 -11.99
CA SER A 1014 14.09 -39.32 -13.12
C SER A 1014 15.45 -38.66 -12.83
N MET A 1015 16.36 -38.78 -13.80
CA MET A 1015 17.61 -38.02 -13.82
C MET A 1015 17.46 -36.70 -14.59
N GLN A 1016 16.29 -36.47 -15.20
CA GLN A 1016 15.91 -35.20 -15.82
C GLN A 1016 15.18 -34.37 -14.76
N VAL A 1017 15.89 -33.45 -14.13
CA VAL A 1017 15.36 -32.57 -13.07
C VAL A 1017 15.67 -31.11 -13.40
N PRO A 1018 14.91 -30.14 -12.84
CA PRO A 1018 15.22 -28.73 -13.00
C PRO A 1018 16.65 -28.39 -12.56
N SER A 1019 17.20 -27.33 -13.16
CA SER A 1019 18.53 -26.81 -12.78
C SER A 1019 18.58 -26.50 -11.28
N GLY A 1020 19.67 -26.89 -10.62
CA GLY A 1020 19.87 -26.73 -9.18
C GLY A 1020 19.42 -27.93 -8.34
N ILE A 1021 18.68 -28.89 -8.91
CA ILE A 1021 18.30 -30.13 -8.22
C ILE A 1021 19.38 -31.21 -8.42
N ASP A 1022 19.71 -31.93 -7.34
CA ASP A 1022 20.65 -33.03 -7.41
C ASP A 1022 20.03 -34.24 -8.14
N THR A 1023 20.55 -34.52 -9.34
CA THR A 1023 20.10 -35.62 -10.20
C THR A 1023 20.26 -36.99 -9.54
N ALA A 1024 21.31 -37.20 -8.73
CA ALA A 1024 21.52 -38.45 -8.02
C ALA A 1024 20.53 -38.60 -6.87
N ARG A 1025 20.22 -37.51 -6.16
CA ARG A 1025 19.17 -37.50 -5.12
C ARG A 1025 17.80 -37.84 -5.69
N ALA A 1026 17.42 -37.23 -6.81
CA ALA A 1026 16.15 -37.49 -7.46
C ALA A 1026 16.04 -38.90 -8.03
N ASN A 1027 17.10 -39.41 -8.64
CA ASN A 1027 17.16 -40.81 -9.06
C ASN A 1027 17.04 -41.78 -7.87
N ALA A 1028 17.77 -41.50 -6.78
CA ALA A 1028 17.75 -42.30 -5.57
C ALA A 1028 16.42 -42.27 -4.82
N SER A 1029 15.55 -41.29 -5.07
CA SER A 1029 14.26 -41.13 -4.38
C SER A 1029 13.14 -42.07 -4.82
N VAL A 1030 13.33 -42.78 -5.93
CA VAL A 1030 12.42 -43.83 -6.39
C VAL A 1030 13.20 -45.12 -6.48
N GLN A 1031 12.84 -46.10 -5.66
CA GLN A 1031 13.59 -47.34 -5.56
C GLN A 1031 12.75 -48.52 -6.04
N ARG A 1032 13.42 -49.50 -6.64
CA ARG A 1032 12.85 -50.81 -6.97
C ARG A 1032 13.62 -51.88 -6.22
N TRP A 1033 12.89 -52.77 -5.55
CA TRP A 1033 13.43 -53.84 -4.72
C TRP A 1033 13.11 -55.18 -5.36
N PHE A 1034 14.09 -56.08 -5.39
CA PHE A 1034 13.97 -57.38 -6.04
C PHE A 1034 14.01 -58.52 -5.01
N GLY A 1035 13.08 -59.47 -5.15
CA GLY A 1035 13.04 -60.65 -4.30
C GLY A 1035 12.73 -61.93 -5.06
N GLU A 1036 12.88 -63.06 -4.38
CA GLU A 1036 12.41 -64.36 -4.84
C GLU A 1036 11.96 -65.20 -3.67
N TYR A 1037 10.95 -66.02 -3.90
CA TYR A 1037 10.41 -66.89 -2.87
C TYR A 1037 9.92 -68.21 -3.47
N SER A 1038 9.98 -69.26 -2.67
CA SER A 1038 9.48 -70.61 -2.98
C SER A 1038 9.08 -71.31 -1.69
N LEU A 1039 8.17 -72.27 -1.79
CA LEU A 1039 8.00 -73.27 -0.74
C LEU A 1039 9.10 -74.35 -0.87
N PRO A 1040 9.38 -75.12 0.20
CA PRO A 1040 10.19 -76.35 0.08
C PRO A 1040 9.67 -77.25 -1.04
N ALA A 1041 10.52 -78.10 -1.62
CA ALA A 1041 10.13 -78.95 -2.75
C ALA A 1041 9.00 -79.94 -2.41
N ALA A 1042 9.02 -80.52 -1.22
CA ALA A 1042 7.99 -81.44 -0.74
C ALA A 1042 7.55 -81.05 0.69
N PRO A 1043 6.69 -80.01 0.84
CA PRO A 1043 6.22 -79.58 2.14
C PRO A 1043 5.03 -80.43 2.60
N TYR A 1044 4.91 -80.60 3.91
CA TYR A 1044 3.82 -81.29 4.58
C TYR A 1044 2.99 -80.27 5.35
N ALA A 1045 1.71 -80.14 5.01
CA ALA A 1045 0.83 -79.16 5.63
C ALA A 1045 -0.11 -79.80 6.65
N VAL A 1046 -0.24 -79.16 7.81
CA VAL A 1046 -1.25 -79.48 8.84
C VAL A 1046 -1.97 -78.21 9.25
N PRO A 1047 -3.20 -78.30 9.82
CA PRO A 1047 -3.88 -77.13 10.37
C PRO A 1047 -2.97 -76.34 11.32
N ALA A 1048 -2.98 -75.02 11.22
CA ALA A 1048 -2.10 -74.18 12.04
C ALA A 1048 -2.28 -74.44 13.54
N GLY A 1049 -1.17 -74.54 14.28
CA GLY A 1049 -1.14 -74.86 15.70
C GLY A 1049 -1.27 -76.35 16.03
N MET A 1050 -1.46 -77.23 15.03
CA MET A 1050 -1.53 -78.67 15.26
C MET A 1050 -0.20 -79.23 15.77
N ASN A 1051 -0.23 -79.91 16.92
CA ASN A 1051 0.97 -80.50 17.49
C ASN A 1051 1.32 -81.83 16.78
N LEU A 1052 2.16 -81.74 15.75
CA LEU A 1052 2.56 -82.88 14.95
C LEU A 1052 3.32 -83.96 15.76
N ALA A 1053 4.10 -83.54 16.76
CA ALA A 1053 4.82 -84.47 17.62
C ALA A 1053 3.85 -85.32 18.47
N GLU A 1054 2.80 -84.70 19.03
CA GLU A 1054 1.77 -85.42 19.77
C GLU A 1054 0.93 -86.34 18.88
N TYR A 1055 0.62 -85.89 17.66
CA TYR A 1055 -0.02 -86.75 16.67
C TYR A 1055 0.81 -88.00 16.38
N GLY A 1056 2.12 -87.86 16.20
CA GLY A 1056 3.03 -88.98 15.98
C GLY A 1056 3.20 -89.93 17.18
N ARG A 1057 2.80 -89.52 18.40
CA ARG A 1057 2.75 -90.43 19.57
C ARG A 1057 1.52 -91.32 19.57
N THR A 1058 0.42 -90.84 18.99
CA THR A 1058 -0.90 -91.51 19.02
C THR A 1058 -1.25 -92.18 17.70
N HIS A 1059 -0.60 -91.79 16.60
CA HIS A 1059 -0.81 -92.28 15.24
C HIS A 1059 0.53 -92.54 14.56
N ARG A 1060 0.53 -93.39 13.52
CA ARG A 1060 1.71 -93.58 12.67
C ARG A 1060 1.97 -92.29 11.86
N LEU A 1061 3.08 -91.63 12.14
CA LEU A 1061 3.55 -90.44 11.41
C LEU A 1061 4.66 -90.84 10.41
N ASP A 1062 4.28 -91.00 9.16
CA ASP A 1062 5.19 -91.15 8.01
C ASP A 1062 4.79 -90.21 6.87
N ASP A 1063 5.55 -90.22 5.77
CA ASP A 1063 5.32 -89.35 4.60
C ASP A 1063 3.95 -89.57 3.93
N ASN A 1064 3.12 -90.53 4.38
CA ASN A 1064 1.77 -90.81 3.89
C ASN A 1064 0.68 -90.63 4.96
N ALA A 1065 1.02 -90.06 6.12
CA ALA A 1065 0.05 -89.88 7.21
C ALA A 1065 -1.17 -89.05 6.76
N PRO A 1066 -2.40 -89.46 7.13
CA PRO A 1066 -3.65 -88.85 6.64
C PRO A 1066 -3.90 -87.44 7.20
N ILE A 1067 -3.12 -87.00 8.20
CA ILE A 1067 -3.17 -85.64 8.73
C ILE A 1067 -2.71 -84.58 7.73
N PHE A 1068 -1.89 -84.97 6.74
CA PHE A 1068 -1.30 -84.04 5.80
C PHE A 1068 -2.29 -83.63 4.70
N LEU A 1069 -2.48 -82.33 4.54
CA LEU A 1069 -3.35 -81.74 3.53
C LEU A 1069 -2.64 -81.73 2.16
N ARG A 1070 -3.16 -82.49 1.18
CA ARG A 1070 -2.52 -82.69 -0.14
C ARG A 1070 -3.41 -82.42 -1.35
N ASP A 1071 -4.72 -82.64 -1.23
CA ASP A 1071 -5.64 -82.51 -2.38
C ASP A 1071 -6.16 -81.08 -2.54
N GLY A 1072 -5.31 -80.20 -3.05
CA GLY A 1072 -5.63 -78.77 -3.12
C GLY A 1072 -4.42 -77.91 -3.48
N TYR A 1073 -4.42 -76.69 -2.95
CA TYR A 1073 -3.39 -75.70 -3.18
C TYR A 1073 -2.86 -75.11 -1.87
N PHE A 1074 -1.56 -74.87 -1.81
CA PHE A 1074 -0.96 -73.99 -0.81
C PHE A 1074 -0.97 -72.55 -1.31
N VAL A 1075 -1.56 -71.65 -0.54
CA VAL A 1075 -1.59 -70.21 -0.84
C VAL A 1075 -0.53 -69.52 0.01
N VAL A 1076 0.37 -68.80 -0.66
CA VAL A 1076 1.36 -67.94 -0.01
C VAL A 1076 0.78 -66.54 0.11
N ASN A 1077 0.68 -66.03 1.34
CA ASN A 1077 0.20 -64.68 1.65
C ASN A 1077 1.34 -63.84 2.24
N PHE A 1078 1.61 -62.66 1.68
CA PHE A 1078 2.67 -61.76 2.13
C PHE A 1078 2.13 -60.60 3.00
N ASN A 1079 2.83 -60.32 4.09
CA ASN A 1079 2.87 -58.98 4.70
C ASN A 1079 4.14 -58.27 4.23
N ILE A 1080 4.04 -57.04 3.71
CA ILE A 1080 5.16 -56.29 3.13
C ILE A 1080 5.29 -54.96 3.88
N GLU A 1081 6.49 -54.70 4.39
CA GLU A 1081 6.78 -53.58 5.29
C GLU A 1081 8.12 -52.94 4.92
N THR A 1082 8.22 -51.61 4.96
CA THR A 1082 9.52 -50.93 4.81
C THR A 1082 10.24 -50.82 6.14
N ILE A 1083 11.56 -50.99 6.10
CA ILE A 1083 12.46 -50.88 7.24
C ILE A 1083 13.43 -49.73 6.97
N ARG A 1084 13.65 -48.88 7.97
CA ARG A 1084 14.70 -47.85 7.93
C ARG A 1084 15.70 -48.07 9.04
N ASN A 1085 16.97 -47.74 8.80
CA ASN A 1085 18.04 -47.83 9.80
C ASN A 1085 18.16 -49.21 10.49
N LYS A 1086 17.81 -50.30 9.78
CA LYS A 1086 17.78 -51.68 10.28
C LYS A 1086 16.76 -51.95 11.41
N ASP A 1087 15.82 -51.03 11.67
CA ASP A 1087 14.78 -51.22 12.69
C ASP A 1087 13.64 -52.11 12.18
N ILE A 1088 13.77 -53.42 12.38
CA ILE A 1088 12.77 -54.43 12.01
C ILE A 1088 11.57 -54.52 12.95
N ALA A 1089 11.65 -53.86 14.12
CA ALA A 1089 10.62 -53.88 15.16
C ALA A 1089 9.57 -52.77 14.93
N HIS A 1090 9.98 -51.64 14.34
CA HIS A 1090 9.11 -50.53 14.01
C HIS A 1090 9.16 -50.22 12.51
N PRO A 1091 8.38 -50.93 11.69
CA PRO A 1091 8.34 -50.65 10.26
C PRO A 1091 7.92 -49.21 9.95
N HIS A 1092 8.48 -48.63 8.90
CA HIS A 1092 8.19 -47.25 8.50
C HIS A 1092 6.84 -47.14 7.79
N LEU A 1093 6.64 -47.89 6.71
CA LEU A 1093 5.42 -47.97 5.91
C LEU A 1093 4.93 -49.43 5.81
N GLN A 1094 3.62 -49.63 5.69
CA GLN A 1094 3.01 -50.95 5.51
C GLN A 1094 2.10 -51.01 4.29
N TYR A 1095 2.17 -52.11 3.54
CA TYR A 1095 1.39 -52.28 2.31
C TYR A 1095 -0.09 -52.59 2.58
N LYS A 1096 -0.42 -53.26 3.69
CA LYS A 1096 -1.79 -53.78 3.95
C LYS A 1096 -2.36 -53.47 5.33
N ASN A 1097 -1.50 -53.33 6.32
CA ASN A 1097 -1.87 -53.21 7.74
C ASN A 1097 -1.62 -51.80 8.30
N ALA A 1098 -1.38 -50.79 7.44
CA ALA A 1098 -1.32 -49.41 7.90
C ALA A 1098 -2.71 -48.97 8.38
N PRO A 1099 -2.82 -48.15 9.44
CA PRO A 1099 -4.10 -47.76 10.03
C PRO A 1099 -4.96 -46.86 9.12
N LEU A 1100 -4.36 -46.15 8.15
CA LEU A 1100 -5.06 -45.18 7.28
C LEU A 1100 -5.11 -45.57 5.79
N ASP A 1101 -4.31 -46.55 5.36
CA ASP A 1101 -4.26 -47.01 3.96
C ASP A 1101 -4.07 -48.54 3.85
N ASN A 1102 -4.64 -49.11 2.80
CA ASN A 1102 -4.38 -50.49 2.37
C ASN A 1102 -4.11 -50.48 0.87
N GLN A 1103 -2.83 -50.55 0.51
CA GLN A 1103 -2.37 -50.45 -0.87
C GLN A 1103 -2.79 -51.65 -1.74
N TRP A 1104 -3.07 -52.84 -1.16
CA TRP A 1104 -3.69 -53.94 -1.92
C TRP A 1104 -5.05 -53.54 -2.46
N HIS A 1105 -5.86 -52.90 -1.62
CA HIS A 1105 -7.17 -52.41 -2.00
C HIS A 1105 -7.06 -51.25 -3.00
N MET A 1106 -6.16 -50.30 -2.76
CA MET A 1106 -5.92 -49.15 -3.64
C MET A 1106 -5.57 -49.59 -5.07
N GLU A 1107 -4.70 -50.58 -5.21
CA GLU A 1107 -4.27 -51.14 -6.51
C GLU A 1107 -5.28 -52.13 -7.14
N GLY A 1108 -6.43 -52.32 -6.50
CA GLY A 1108 -7.56 -53.05 -7.07
C GLY A 1108 -7.45 -54.57 -6.95
N PHE A 1109 -6.86 -55.08 -5.87
CA PHE A 1109 -6.83 -56.52 -5.57
C PHE A 1109 -8.24 -57.11 -5.49
N GLN A 1110 -8.44 -58.27 -6.13
CA GLN A 1110 -9.72 -58.99 -6.10
C GLN A 1110 -9.77 -59.95 -4.91
N ARG A 1111 -10.87 -59.93 -4.15
CA ARG A 1111 -11.06 -60.79 -2.96
C ARG A 1111 -11.71 -62.14 -3.23
N SER A 1112 -12.01 -62.43 -4.49
CA SER A 1112 -12.49 -63.74 -4.91
C SER A 1112 -12.27 -63.94 -6.41
N PHE A 1113 -12.29 -65.20 -6.83
CA PHE A 1113 -12.35 -65.55 -8.24
C PHE A 1113 -13.13 -66.84 -8.47
N VAL A 1114 -13.57 -67.04 -9.72
CA VAL A 1114 -14.03 -68.34 -10.20
C VAL A 1114 -12.95 -68.92 -11.10
N ASP A 1115 -12.56 -70.16 -10.82
CA ASP A 1115 -11.55 -70.85 -11.61
C ASP A 1115 -12.14 -71.34 -12.96
N PRO A 1116 -11.31 -71.85 -13.88
CA PRO A 1116 -11.77 -72.37 -15.17
C PRO A 1116 -12.73 -73.57 -15.08
N TYR A 1117 -12.88 -74.18 -13.91
CA TYR A 1117 -13.68 -75.38 -13.65
C TYR A 1117 -14.94 -75.10 -12.83
N GLY A 1118 -15.21 -73.84 -12.48
CA GLY A 1118 -16.41 -73.40 -11.75
C GLY A 1118 -16.26 -73.37 -10.22
N GLY A 1119 -15.08 -73.65 -9.68
CA GLY A 1119 -14.77 -73.50 -8.26
C GLY A 1119 -14.65 -72.02 -7.87
N MET A 1120 -15.33 -71.61 -6.81
CA MET A 1120 -15.24 -70.26 -6.25
C MET A 1120 -14.20 -70.22 -5.13
N PHE A 1121 -13.21 -69.36 -5.26
CA PHE A 1121 -12.12 -69.21 -4.29
C PHE A 1121 -12.19 -67.83 -3.64
N LEU A 1122 -12.02 -67.79 -2.32
CA LEU A 1122 -11.89 -66.56 -1.53
C LEU A 1122 -10.41 -66.21 -1.35
N LEU A 1123 -10.10 -64.92 -1.51
CA LEU A 1123 -8.74 -64.37 -1.42
C LEU A 1123 -8.62 -63.40 -0.24
N LEU A 1124 -7.44 -63.37 0.37
CA LEU A 1124 -7.06 -62.37 1.36
C LEU A 1124 -6.05 -61.39 0.78
N ASP A 1125 -6.10 -60.15 1.23
CA ASP A 1125 -5.09 -59.13 0.88
C ASP A 1125 -3.70 -59.67 1.27
N GLY A 1126 -2.80 -59.72 0.29
CA GLY A 1126 -1.49 -60.36 0.41
C GLY A 1126 -1.36 -61.72 -0.27
N ASP A 1127 -2.42 -62.37 -0.76
CA ASP A 1127 -2.30 -63.65 -1.47
C ASP A 1127 -1.54 -63.40 -2.81
N VAL A 1128 -0.37 -64.03 -2.98
CA VAL A 1128 0.52 -63.80 -4.14
C VAL A 1128 0.58 -64.95 -5.12
N VAL A 1129 0.64 -66.20 -4.62
CA VAL A 1129 0.82 -67.40 -5.45
C VAL A 1129 0.12 -68.59 -4.80
N PHE A 1130 -0.53 -69.39 -5.64
CA PHE A 1130 -1.00 -70.73 -5.32
C PHE A 1130 0.06 -71.72 -5.81
N TYR A 1131 0.37 -72.70 -4.98
CA TYR A 1131 1.18 -73.87 -5.31
C TYR A 1131 0.31 -75.11 -5.29
N HIS A 1132 0.55 -76.06 -6.19
CA HIS A 1132 -0.05 -77.40 -6.06
C HIS A 1132 0.38 -78.04 -4.74
N ALA A 1133 -0.57 -78.62 -3.99
CA ALA A 1133 -0.27 -79.33 -2.76
C ALA A 1133 0.10 -80.82 -3.01
N ASP A 1134 -0.17 -81.32 -4.21
CA ASP A 1134 0.06 -82.70 -4.66
C ASP A 1134 1.17 -82.85 -5.71
N LEU A 1135 1.73 -81.74 -6.23
CA LEU A 1135 2.80 -81.75 -7.25
C LEU A 1135 4.04 -80.99 -6.79
N SER A 1136 5.20 -81.55 -7.13
CA SER A 1136 6.52 -81.07 -6.72
C SER A 1136 7.45 -80.85 -7.91
N SER A 1137 8.40 -79.93 -7.76
CA SER A 1137 9.56 -79.83 -8.65
C SER A 1137 10.33 -81.16 -8.78
N TYR A 1138 10.30 -82.05 -7.77
CA TYR A 1138 10.91 -83.39 -7.90
C TYR A 1138 10.28 -84.25 -8.99
N ASP A 1139 9.01 -84.02 -9.34
CA ASP A 1139 8.32 -84.75 -10.41
C ASP A 1139 8.95 -84.49 -11.79
N ASP A 1140 9.67 -83.37 -11.95
CA ASP A 1140 10.30 -82.98 -13.22
C ASP A 1140 11.77 -83.43 -13.35
N PHE A 1141 12.40 -83.88 -12.26
CA PHE A 1141 13.84 -84.23 -12.23
C PHE A 1141 14.15 -85.61 -11.63
N GLY A 1142 13.14 -86.41 -11.30
CA GLY A 1142 13.33 -87.77 -10.80
C GLY A 1142 14.07 -88.67 -11.79
N THR A 1143 15.02 -89.49 -11.29
CA THR A 1143 15.81 -90.44 -12.09
C THR A 1143 14.91 -91.53 -12.71
N GLY A 1144 14.50 -91.33 -13.96
CA GLY A 1144 13.68 -92.29 -14.70
C GLY A 1144 13.25 -91.80 -16.09
N GLY A 1145 14.20 -91.52 -16.99
CA GLY A 1145 13.94 -91.20 -18.40
C GLY A 1145 15.24 -90.98 -19.15
N THR A 1146 15.53 -91.82 -20.13
CA THR A 1146 16.80 -91.95 -20.86
C THR A 1146 17.30 -90.65 -21.50
N HIS A 1147 18.49 -90.21 -21.06
CA HIS A 1147 19.46 -89.54 -21.94
C HIS A 1147 20.06 -90.54 -22.94
#